data_AF-A0A426W988-F1
#
_entry.id   AF-A0A426W988-F1
#
_cell.length_a   1.000
_cell.length_b   1.000
_cell.length_c   1.000
_cell.angle_alpha   90.00
_cell.angle_beta   90.00
_cell.angle_gamma   90.00
#
_symmetry.space_group_name_H-M   'P 1'
#
loop_
_entity.id
_entity.type
_entity.pdbx_description
1 polymer ?
#
loop_
_entity_poly.entity_id
_entity_poly.type
_entity_poly.pdbx_seq_one_letter_code
_entity_poly.pdbx_strand_id
1 'polypeptide(L)'
;MNIVVTTGCPHSGWETAFPALRQLGLEEGGDTFADWHDKLFRETDFTDPVQLNQPIQPGPDLAKEAATLFPEESDTPMLWADSRSLWLLDFWAETFPQARFLLFYIRAESALAYALQKGINPEQFIEDWHASNQVLIHFQRRNRRRSLLLDAEAAAQQPDALADACQRIGLVLQPANLSPILTYAAPALECLLASQFLHEQPAIQVLQMELEASAQPLGEAVVHEFPQLKELYQGYRQWQTRIEQLTTGRDEQAKLATERQAELTQVKQAQEVLNAVSKGAEQENELLLLQLHQVQEELESIFLQKQQIEQSNKEQGSKLKQLQQELDEARRQFQTEEKARKGLAGEQQKLQSQIGHLTKGRDEQARLATERQSELTQIKQTQEVLNAASKGTEQENELLLLQLHQVQEELEAVFLQKQQIDQFQKEQDSKLKQLQQELDQTRKDFQAEEKIRKGLAGEQQKLQSQIEQLTKERGEQAKLATERQSELTQIKQTQERLAAANNKTEQENELLLLQLHQVQEELEYYFNKYLERVRELEEQNKAEFSGSEEQGESEKSKPAKTSKITTPIRALAKPFRLSNKVRKREKMLVNLLKDSGLFDESWYLSKYPDVAEAGIDPIHHYLRYGASEGRNPSSKFDTAFYLATNPDIAQAEINPLVHYLRYGKDEGRLPSNQGVTAWMP
;
A
#
# COMPACT_ATOMS: atom_id res chain seq x y z
N MET A 1 -20.12 -45.46 -24.13
CA MET A 1 -19.72 -44.04 -24.05
C MET A 1 -20.90 -43.21 -23.59
N ASN A 2 -20.76 -42.53 -22.46
CA ASN A 2 -21.77 -41.59 -21.95
C ASN A 2 -21.28 -40.16 -22.21
N ILE A 3 -21.22 -39.77 -23.49
CA ILE A 3 -20.91 -38.38 -23.86
C ILE A 3 -22.15 -37.54 -23.62
N VAL A 4 -22.00 -36.46 -22.87
CA VAL A 4 -23.07 -35.50 -22.60
C VAL A 4 -22.66 -34.14 -23.17
N VAL A 5 -23.38 -33.68 -24.20
CA VAL A 5 -23.17 -32.35 -24.79
C VAL A 5 -24.24 -31.41 -24.24
N THR A 6 -23.80 -30.26 -23.73
CA THR A 6 -24.68 -29.25 -23.16
C THR A 6 -24.41 -27.89 -23.75
N THR A 7 -25.49 -27.17 -24.02
CA THR A 7 -25.44 -25.86 -24.65
C THR A 7 -26.70 -25.07 -24.33
N GLY A 8 -26.61 -23.77 -24.46
CA GLY A 8 -27.69 -22.81 -24.25
C GLY A 8 -27.37 -21.50 -24.94
N CYS A 9 -28.31 -20.55 -24.88
CA CYS A 9 -28.11 -19.23 -25.48
C CYS A 9 -26.92 -18.51 -24.81
N PRO A 10 -25.92 -18.02 -25.57
CA PRO A 10 -24.85 -17.20 -25.03
C PRO A 10 -25.40 -16.01 -24.24
N HIS A 11 -24.71 -15.63 -23.17
CA HIS A 11 -25.07 -14.49 -22.32
C HIS A 11 -26.47 -14.51 -21.70
N SER A 12 -27.20 -15.63 -21.76
CA SER A 12 -28.49 -15.78 -21.08
C SER A 12 -28.37 -16.15 -19.61
N GLY A 13 -27.19 -16.63 -19.18
CA GLY A 13 -26.96 -17.14 -17.83
C GLY A 13 -27.26 -18.63 -17.66
N TRP A 14 -27.43 -19.40 -18.75
CA TRP A 14 -27.73 -20.84 -18.74
C TRP A 14 -26.68 -21.68 -17.98
N GLU A 15 -25.48 -21.12 -17.79
CA GLU A 15 -24.40 -21.68 -16.96
C GLU A 15 -24.80 -21.84 -15.48
N THR A 16 -25.89 -21.18 -15.05
CA THR A 16 -26.52 -21.38 -13.74
C THR A 16 -26.91 -22.84 -13.46
N ALA A 17 -27.11 -23.67 -14.49
CA ALA A 17 -27.36 -25.10 -14.33
C ALA A 17 -26.09 -25.94 -14.02
N PHE A 18 -24.89 -25.42 -14.24
CA PHE A 18 -23.64 -26.19 -14.09
C PHE A 18 -23.38 -26.70 -12.67
N PRO A 19 -23.61 -25.93 -11.60
CA PRO A 19 -23.44 -26.45 -10.25
C PRO A 19 -24.34 -27.64 -9.95
N ALA A 20 -25.56 -27.68 -10.52
CA ALA A 20 -26.46 -28.84 -10.39
C ALA A 20 -25.96 -30.04 -11.18
N LEU A 21 -25.46 -29.84 -12.41
CA LEU A 21 -24.83 -30.92 -13.18
C LEU A 21 -23.62 -31.52 -12.47
N ARG A 22 -22.80 -30.69 -11.82
CA ARG A 22 -21.64 -31.14 -11.02
C ARG A 22 -22.06 -31.93 -9.78
N GLN A 23 -23.13 -31.52 -9.07
CA GLN A 23 -23.71 -32.32 -7.97
C GLN A 23 -24.20 -33.70 -8.45
N LEU A 24 -24.56 -33.84 -9.72
CA LEU A 24 -25.01 -35.09 -10.33
C LEU A 24 -23.86 -35.97 -10.86
N GLY A 25 -22.60 -35.63 -10.53
CA GLY A 25 -21.42 -36.42 -10.87
C GLY A 25 -20.97 -36.29 -12.33
N LEU A 26 -21.36 -35.21 -13.02
CA LEU A 26 -20.84 -34.87 -14.34
C LEU A 26 -19.55 -34.04 -14.19
N GLU A 27 -18.44 -34.57 -14.70
CA GLU A 27 -17.17 -33.86 -14.78
C GLU A 27 -17.02 -33.17 -16.14
N GLU A 28 -16.68 -31.88 -16.13
CA GLU A 28 -16.39 -31.12 -17.35
C GLU A 28 -15.13 -31.68 -18.04
N GLY A 29 -15.25 -32.00 -19.32
CA GLY A 29 -14.11 -32.32 -20.17
C GLY A 29 -13.19 -31.10 -20.24
N GLY A 30 -11.90 -31.29 -19.92
CA GLY A 30 -10.93 -30.21 -19.74
C GLY A 30 -10.64 -29.34 -20.98
N ASP A 31 -9.60 -28.50 -20.87
CA ASP A 31 -9.23 -27.41 -21.80
C ASP A 31 -9.14 -27.80 -23.30
N THR A 32 -8.94 -29.09 -23.61
CA THR A 32 -8.77 -29.62 -24.97
C THR A 32 -9.93 -29.35 -25.92
N PHE A 33 -11.15 -29.27 -25.39
CA PHE A 33 -12.34 -29.04 -26.21
C PHE A 33 -12.55 -27.54 -26.53
N ALA A 34 -12.16 -26.65 -25.61
CA ALA A 34 -12.20 -25.21 -25.83
C ALA A 34 -11.21 -24.81 -26.92
N ASP A 35 -10.01 -25.41 -26.91
CA ASP A 35 -8.98 -25.23 -27.94
C ASP A 35 -9.47 -25.64 -29.34
N TRP A 36 -10.28 -26.71 -29.44
CA TRP A 36 -10.85 -27.16 -30.72
C TRP A 36 -11.87 -26.18 -31.28
N HIS A 37 -12.78 -25.66 -30.45
CA HIS A 37 -13.67 -24.58 -30.88
C HIS A 37 -12.86 -23.34 -31.29
N ASP A 38 -11.86 -22.93 -30.51
CA ASP A 38 -11.03 -21.78 -30.85
C ASP A 38 -10.34 -21.96 -32.21
N LYS A 39 -9.95 -23.18 -32.58
CA LYS A 39 -9.40 -23.48 -33.91
C LYS A 39 -10.46 -23.35 -35.01
N LEU A 40 -11.65 -23.92 -34.82
CA LEU A 40 -12.76 -23.85 -35.79
C LEU A 40 -13.25 -22.40 -36.02
N PHE A 41 -13.40 -21.62 -34.94
CA PHE A 41 -13.90 -20.25 -35.01
C PHE A 41 -12.84 -19.25 -35.50
N ARG A 42 -11.53 -19.54 -35.29
CA ARG A 42 -10.44 -18.77 -35.92
C ARG A 42 -10.40 -18.94 -37.44
N GLU A 43 -10.68 -20.13 -37.95
CA GLU A 43 -10.72 -20.38 -39.40
C GLU A 43 -11.90 -19.69 -40.10
N THR A 44 -12.91 -19.27 -39.34
CA THR A 44 -14.17 -18.72 -39.86
C THR A 44 -14.32 -17.21 -39.63
N ASP A 45 -13.34 -16.54 -39.02
CA ASP A 45 -13.29 -15.07 -38.77
C ASP A 45 -14.45 -14.52 -37.91
N PHE A 46 -15.09 -15.38 -37.11
CA PHE A 46 -16.21 -15.01 -36.22
C PHE A 46 -15.73 -14.74 -34.79
N THR A 47 -16.14 -13.61 -34.24
CA THR A 47 -15.82 -13.19 -32.86
C THR A 47 -16.92 -13.49 -31.85
N ASP A 48 -18.16 -13.75 -32.31
CA ASP A 48 -19.31 -14.03 -31.45
C ASP A 48 -20.13 -15.21 -32.01
N PRO A 49 -20.36 -16.29 -31.22
CA PRO A 49 -21.16 -17.42 -31.67
C PRO A 49 -22.57 -17.07 -32.14
N VAL A 50 -23.20 -15.98 -31.69
CA VAL A 50 -24.61 -15.75 -32.04
C VAL A 50 -24.81 -15.12 -33.43
N GLN A 51 -23.75 -14.63 -34.08
CA GLN A 51 -23.84 -14.01 -35.40
C GLN A 51 -24.09 -15.01 -36.55
N LEU A 52 -24.13 -16.30 -36.25
CA LEU A 52 -24.28 -17.38 -37.23
C LEU A 52 -25.75 -17.75 -37.40
N ASN A 53 -26.33 -17.44 -38.56
CA ASN A 53 -27.72 -17.82 -38.86
C ASN A 53 -27.86 -19.25 -39.45
N GLN A 54 -26.78 -20.05 -39.46
CA GLN A 54 -26.77 -21.39 -40.05
C GLN A 54 -25.88 -22.36 -39.27
N PRO A 55 -26.22 -23.66 -39.25
CA PRO A 55 -25.36 -24.70 -38.67
C PRO A 55 -23.98 -24.74 -39.35
N ILE A 56 -22.93 -24.89 -38.55
CA ILE A 56 -21.57 -25.06 -39.07
C ILE A 56 -21.28 -26.54 -39.27
N GLN A 57 -20.67 -26.88 -40.39
CA GLN A 57 -20.11 -28.21 -40.65
C GLN A 57 -18.58 -28.09 -40.69
N PRO A 58 -17.85 -28.64 -39.70
CA PRO A 58 -16.40 -28.64 -39.70
C PRO A 58 -15.81 -29.31 -40.93
N GLY A 59 -14.63 -28.84 -41.39
CA GLY A 59 -13.88 -29.50 -42.45
C GLY A 59 -13.44 -30.92 -42.06
N PRO A 60 -13.09 -31.77 -43.05
CA PRO A 60 -12.81 -33.20 -42.81
C PRO A 60 -11.65 -33.47 -41.85
N ASP A 61 -10.68 -32.55 -41.75
CA ASP A 61 -9.54 -32.69 -40.83
C ASP A 61 -9.93 -32.35 -39.38
N LEU A 62 -10.69 -31.28 -39.18
CA LEU A 62 -11.23 -30.91 -37.86
C LEU A 62 -12.26 -31.93 -37.37
N ALA A 63 -13.05 -32.53 -38.27
CA ALA A 63 -13.99 -33.60 -37.93
C ALA A 63 -13.28 -34.86 -37.42
N LYS A 64 -12.12 -35.21 -37.99
CA LYS A 64 -11.28 -36.32 -37.49
C LYS A 64 -10.67 -36.01 -36.13
N GLU A 65 -10.18 -34.78 -35.95
CA GLU A 65 -9.65 -34.32 -34.66
C GLU A 65 -10.73 -34.34 -33.57
N ALA A 66 -11.96 -33.92 -33.89
CA ALA A 66 -13.10 -33.97 -32.98
C ALA A 66 -13.41 -35.39 -32.49
N ALA A 67 -13.29 -36.40 -33.37
CA ALA A 67 -13.47 -37.81 -33.01
C ALA A 67 -12.43 -38.32 -32.00
N THR A 68 -11.26 -37.67 -31.92
CA THR A 68 -10.17 -38.03 -30.99
C THR A 68 -10.22 -37.30 -29.64
N LEU A 69 -11.09 -36.29 -29.50
CA LEU A 69 -11.22 -35.51 -28.26
C LEU A 69 -11.86 -36.28 -27.11
N PHE A 70 -12.68 -37.29 -27.41
CA PHE A 70 -13.30 -38.14 -26.40
C PHE A 70 -12.45 -39.42 -26.21
N PRO A 71 -11.97 -39.72 -24.99
CA PRO A 71 -11.21 -40.94 -24.73
C PRO A 71 -12.05 -42.19 -25.00
N GLU A 72 -11.43 -43.24 -25.56
CA GLU A 72 -12.14 -44.45 -26.01
C GLU A 72 -12.75 -45.28 -24.86
N GLU A 73 -12.23 -45.15 -23.62
CA GLU A 73 -12.64 -45.91 -22.44
C GLU A 73 -12.83 -44.97 -21.22
N SER A 74 -14.07 -44.54 -20.97
CA SER A 74 -14.46 -43.94 -19.68
C SER A 74 -15.81 -44.48 -19.23
N ASP A 75 -15.86 -44.97 -17.99
CA ASP A 75 -17.08 -45.42 -17.31
C ASP A 75 -17.90 -44.23 -16.76
N THR A 76 -17.29 -43.04 -16.61
CA THR A 76 -17.97 -41.83 -16.12
C THR A 76 -18.54 -41.01 -17.29
N PRO A 77 -19.74 -40.43 -17.13
CA PRO A 77 -20.29 -39.54 -18.15
C PRO A 77 -19.48 -38.26 -18.24
N MET A 78 -18.89 -37.99 -19.41
CA MET A 78 -18.13 -36.77 -19.67
C MET A 78 -19.05 -35.67 -20.15
N LEU A 79 -18.96 -34.51 -19.50
CA LEU A 79 -19.74 -33.32 -19.83
C LEU A 79 -18.93 -32.38 -20.73
N TRP A 80 -19.48 -32.06 -21.89
CA TRP A 80 -19.02 -30.94 -22.69
C TRP A 80 -20.04 -29.79 -22.60
N ALA A 81 -19.58 -28.59 -22.25
CA ALA A 81 -20.46 -27.45 -22.00
C ALA A 81 -19.90 -26.19 -22.68
N ASP A 82 -20.48 -25.81 -23.81
CA ASP A 82 -20.09 -24.61 -24.54
C ASP A 82 -21.29 -24.04 -25.31
N SER A 83 -21.48 -22.73 -25.23
CA SER A 83 -22.55 -22.02 -25.94
C SER A 83 -22.31 -22.00 -27.45
N ARG A 84 -21.05 -22.10 -27.90
CA ARG A 84 -20.67 -22.23 -29.32
C ARG A 84 -21.09 -23.56 -29.94
N SER A 85 -21.33 -24.59 -29.12
CA SER A 85 -21.84 -25.89 -29.60
C SER A 85 -23.28 -25.84 -30.11
N LEU A 86 -24.01 -24.75 -29.86
CA LEU A 86 -25.36 -24.53 -30.36
C LEU A 86 -25.48 -24.76 -31.88
N TRP A 87 -24.54 -24.21 -32.65
CA TRP A 87 -24.53 -24.32 -34.12
C TRP A 87 -23.89 -25.61 -34.64
N LEU A 88 -23.34 -26.43 -33.73
CA LEU A 88 -22.68 -27.70 -34.01
C LEU A 88 -23.49 -28.90 -33.52
N LEU A 89 -24.71 -28.68 -33.01
CA LEU A 89 -25.55 -29.75 -32.48
C LEU A 89 -25.78 -30.89 -33.47
N ASP A 90 -26.04 -30.56 -34.75
CA ASP A 90 -26.22 -31.56 -35.81
C ASP A 90 -24.92 -32.32 -36.11
N PHE A 91 -23.77 -31.63 -36.12
CA PHE A 91 -22.46 -32.24 -36.29
C PHE A 91 -22.15 -33.25 -35.16
N TRP A 92 -22.34 -32.84 -33.90
CA TRP A 92 -22.13 -33.71 -32.74
C TRP A 92 -23.11 -34.90 -32.73
N ALA A 93 -24.35 -34.66 -33.13
CA ALA A 93 -25.39 -35.68 -33.26
C ALA A 93 -25.03 -36.77 -34.30
N GLU A 94 -24.40 -36.39 -35.40
CA GLU A 94 -23.96 -37.29 -36.47
C GLU A 94 -22.66 -38.02 -36.12
N THR A 95 -21.70 -37.31 -35.53
CA THR A 95 -20.38 -37.84 -35.19
C THR A 95 -20.45 -38.81 -34.01
N PHE A 96 -21.32 -38.54 -33.03
CA PHE A 96 -21.50 -39.38 -31.84
C PHE A 96 -22.95 -39.86 -31.71
N PRO A 97 -23.31 -41.01 -32.33
CA PRO A 97 -24.67 -41.56 -32.24
C PRO A 97 -25.15 -41.84 -30.81
N GLN A 98 -24.23 -42.17 -29.90
CA GLN A 98 -24.50 -42.50 -28.49
C GLN A 98 -24.45 -41.28 -27.54
N ALA A 99 -24.16 -40.08 -28.07
CA ALA A 99 -24.15 -38.86 -27.27
C ALA A 99 -25.56 -38.48 -26.82
N ARG A 100 -25.64 -37.92 -25.63
CA ARG A 100 -26.85 -37.37 -25.00
C ARG A 100 -26.72 -35.87 -24.94
N PHE A 101 -27.84 -35.17 -25.10
CA PHE A 101 -27.86 -33.71 -25.22
C PHE A 101 -28.73 -33.12 -24.12
N LEU A 102 -28.17 -32.25 -23.28
CA LEU A 102 -28.95 -31.43 -22.34
C LEU A 102 -28.95 -30.00 -22.85
N LEU A 103 -30.11 -29.54 -23.29
CA LEU A 103 -30.31 -28.23 -23.91
C LEU A 103 -30.95 -27.32 -22.89
N PHE A 104 -30.30 -26.21 -22.57
CA PHE A 104 -30.77 -25.29 -21.55
C PHE A 104 -31.31 -24.01 -22.17
N TYR A 105 -32.51 -23.62 -21.73
CA TYR A 105 -33.03 -22.28 -21.96
C TYR A 105 -33.25 -21.57 -20.62
N ILE A 106 -33.30 -20.26 -20.69
CA ILE A 106 -33.75 -19.39 -19.60
C ILE A 106 -34.89 -18.54 -20.16
N ARG A 107 -35.92 -18.30 -19.34
CA ARG A 107 -37.03 -17.41 -19.67
C ARG A 107 -36.52 -16.06 -20.15
N ALA A 108 -37.19 -15.46 -21.13
CA ALA A 108 -36.70 -14.26 -21.78
C ALA A 108 -36.47 -13.11 -20.77
N GLU A 109 -37.34 -12.99 -19.76
CA GLU A 109 -37.22 -11.96 -18.73
C GLU A 109 -35.93 -12.09 -17.92
N SER A 110 -35.64 -13.28 -17.41
CA SER A 110 -34.42 -13.56 -16.64
C SER A 110 -33.17 -13.45 -17.51
N ALA A 111 -33.24 -13.98 -18.74
CA ALA A 111 -32.13 -13.97 -19.69
C ALA A 111 -31.74 -12.52 -20.07
N LEU A 112 -32.73 -11.68 -20.36
CA LEU A 112 -32.51 -10.28 -20.69
C LEU A 112 -32.00 -9.48 -19.49
N ALA A 113 -32.51 -9.74 -18.29
CA ALA A 113 -32.00 -9.11 -17.08
C ALA A 113 -30.52 -9.46 -16.83
N TYR A 114 -30.12 -10.71 -17.08
CA TYR A 114 -28.72 -11.13 -17.00
C TYR A 114 -27.85 -10.45 -18.06
N ALA A 115 -28.35 -10.34 -19.30
CA ALA A 115 -27.65 -9.65 -20.38
C ALA A 115 -27.44 -8.15 -20.10
N LEU A 116 -28.47 -7.47 -19.58
CA LEU A 116 -28.40 -6.06 -19.16
C LEU A 116 -27.33 -5.84 -18.08
N GLN A 117 -27.22 -6.76 -17.11
CA GLN A 117 -26.18 -6.70 -16.07
C GLN A 117 -24.76 -6.79 -16.67
N LYS A 118 -24.58 -7.53 -17.77
CA LYS A 118 -23.31 -7.65 -18.49
C LYS A 118 -23.05 -6.48 -19.45
N GLY A 119 -23.96 -5.52 -19.55
CA GLY A 119 -23.85 -4.36 -20.44
C GLY A 119 -24.10 -4.70 -21.92
N ILE A 120 -24.81 -5.79 -22.19
CA ILE A 120 -25.13 -6.25 -23.55
C ILE A 120 -26.32 -5.45 -24.08
N ASN A 121 -26.33 -5.17 -25.37
CA ASN A 121 -27.43 -4.46 -26.02
C ASN A 121 -28.71 -5.33 -25.99
N PRO A 122 -29.84 -4.82 -25.45
CA PRO A 122 -31.08 -5.58 -25.30
C PRO A 122 -31.73 -5.97 -26.64
N GLU A 123 -31.66 -5.13 -27.68
CA GLU A 123 -32.23 -5.43 -29.00
C GLU A 123 -31.50 -6.61 -29.64
N GLN A 124 -30.17 -6.51 -29.69
CA GLN A 124 -29.32 -7.58 -30.22
C GLN A 124 -29.53 -8.87 -29.44
N PHE A 125 -29.52 -8.80 -28.10
CA PHE A 125 -29.67 -9.98 -27.26
C PHE A 125 -31.01 -10.70 -27.46
N ILE A 126 -32.10 -9.97 -27.73
CA ILE A 126 -33.41 -10.60 -27.96
C ILE A 126 -33.45 -11.35 -29.28
N GLU A 127 -32.86 -10.78 -30.34
CA GLU A 127 -32.72 -11.47 -31.62
C GLU A 127 -31.88 -12.75 -31.46
N ASP A 128 -30.78 -12.63 -30.75
CA ASP A 128 -29.85 -13.70 -30.39
C ASP A 128 -30.52 -14.81 -29.58
N TRP A 129 -31.29 -14.44 -28.56
CA TRP A 129 -32.06 -15.35 -27.72
C TRP A 129 -33.12 -16.07 -28.53
N HIS A 130 -33.83 -15.35 -29.40
CA HIS A 130 -34.86 -15.94 -30.25
C HIS A 130 -34.27 -16.94 -31.24
N ALA A 131 -33.20 -16.57 -31.96
CA ALA A 131 -32.50 -17.45 -32.89
C ALA A 131 -31.96 -18.70 -32.19
N SER A 132 -31.30 -18.53 -31.05
CA SER A 132 -30.71 -19.63 -30.29
C SER A 132 -31.77 -20.64 -29.83
N ASN A 133 -32.85 -20.16 -29.23
CA ASN A 133 -33.90 -21.03 -28.71
C ASN A 133 -34.71 -21.73 -29.81
N GLN A 134 -34.84 -21.10 -30.99
CA GLN A 134 -35.38 -21.80 -32.15
C GLN A 134 -34.51 -23.02 -32.51
N VAL A 135 -33.19 -22.87 -32.57
CA VAL A 135 -32.27 -23.99 -32.87
C VAL A 135 -32.43 -25.11 -31.83
N LEU A 136 -32.47 -24.77 -30.54
CA LEU A 136 -32.65 -25.74 -29.46
C LEU A 136 -33.94 -26.55 -29.62
N ILE A 137 -35.08 -25.89 -29.84
CA ILE A 137 -36.38 -26.55 -30.04
C ILE A 137 -36.35 -27.46 -31.27
N HIS A 138 -35.85 -26.96 -32.40
CA HIS A 138 -35.82 -27.73 -33.65
C HIS A 138 -34.92 -28.97 -33.52
N PHE A 139 -33.78 -28.84 -32.85
CA PHE A 139 -32.91 -29.98 -32.58
C PHE A 139 -33.55 -30.97 -31.60
N GLN A 140 -34.19 -30.50 -30.52
CA GLN A 140 -34.90 -31.35 -29.57
C GLN A 140 -36.02 -32.15 -30.24
N ARG A 141 -36.82 -31.51 -31.11
CA ARG A 141 -37.92 -32.17 -31.82
C ARG A 141 -37.42 -33.29 -32.75
N ARG A 142 -36.25 -33.14 -33.36
CA ARG A 142 -35.60 -34.18 -34.20
C ARG A 142 -34.94 -35.30 -33.39
N ASN A 143 -34.42 -35.00 -32.20
CA ASN A 143 -33.58 -35.92 -31.40
C ASN A 143 -34.18 -36.36 -30.05
N ARG A 144 -35.52 -36.34 -29.89
CA ARG A 144 -36.24 -36.54 -28.61
C ARG A 144 -35.83 -37.72 -27.72
N ARG A 145 -35.29 -38.80 -28.29
CA ARG A 145 -34.88 -39.99 -27.52
C ARG A 145 -33.54 -39.83 -26.81
N ARG A 146 -32.75 -38.84 -27.21
CA ARG A 146 -31.40 -38.59 -26.70
C ARG A 146 -31.14 -37.13 -26.34
N SER A 147 -32.15 -36.27 -26.42
CA SER A 147 -32.05 -34.86 -26.02
C SER A 147 -33.17 -34.46 -25.07
N LEU A 148 -32.84 -33.60 -24.11
CA LEU A 148 -33.77 -32.95 -23.20
C LEU A 148 -33.65 -31.44 -23.35
N LEU A 149 -34.78 -30.76 -23.40
CA LEU A 149 -34.86 -29.30 -23.26
C LEU A 149 -35.28 -29.00 -21.82
N LEU A 150 -34.51 -28.16 -21.14
CA LEU A 150 -34.60 -27.93 -19.69
C LEU A 150 -34.51 -26.43 -19.41
N ASP A 151 -35.28 -25.97 -18.42
CA ASP A 151 -35.13 -24.64 -17.85
C ASP A 151 -33.90 -24.66 -16.91
N ALA A 152 -32.92 -23.79 -17.18
CA ALA A 152 -31.68 -23.74 -16.41
C ALA A 152 -31.91 -23.29 -14.95
N GLU A 153 -32.85 -22.37 -14.70
CA GLU A 153 -33.16 -21.90 -13.34
C GLU A 153 -33.81 -23.02 -12.53
N ALA A 154 -34.77 -23.73 -13.14
CA ALA A 154 -35.43 -24.87 -12.50
C ALA A 154 -34.46 -26.03 -12.25
N ALA A 155 -33.56 -26.30 -13.20
CA ALA A 155 -32.52 -27.32 -13.08
C ALA A 155 -31.54 -27.04 -11.93
N ALA A 156 -31.19 -25.77 -11.71
CA ALA A 156 -30.32 -25.35 -10.61
C ALA A 156 -30.98 -25.53 -9.22
N GLN A 157 -32.28 -25.32 -9.13
CA GLN A 157 -33.02 -25.37 -7.87
C GLN A 157 -33.49 -26.78 -7.51
N GLN A 158 -33.73 -27.64 -8.50
CA GLN A 158 -34.27 -28.99 -8.31
C GLN A 158 -33.36 -30.03 -8.98
N PRO A 159 -32.16 -30.27 -8.43
CA PRO A 159 -31.21 -31.24 -8.98
C PRO A 159 -31.77 -32.68 -8.98
N ASP A 160 -32.69 -33.01 -8.07
CA ASP A 160 -33.36 -34.32 -8.00
C ASP A 160 -34.23 -34.56 -9.23
N ALA A 161 -35.08 -33.59 -9.57
CA ALA A 161 -35.94 -33.68 -10.74
C ALA A 161 -35.13 -33.68 -12.04
N LEU A 162 -34.00 -32.97 -12.05
CA LEU A 162 -33.05 -32.99 -13.16
C LEU A 162 -32.46 -34.39 -13.36
N ALA A 163 -32.05 -35.07 -12.28
CA ALA A 163 -31.55 -36.44 -12.32
C ALA A 163 -32.59 -37.41 -12.91
N ASP A 164 -33.84 -37.32 -12.44
CA ASP A 164 -34.95 -38.12 -12.94
C ASP A 164 -35.26 -37.85 -14.42
N ALA A 165 -35.20 -36.59 -14.84
CA ALA A 165 -35.34 -36.21 -16.23
C ALA A 165 -34.24 -36.86 -17.10
N CYS A 166 -32.98 -36.80 -16.67
CA CYS A 166 -31.84 -37.38 -17.37
C CYS A 166 -31.96 -38.91 -17.57
N GLN A 167 -32.58 -39.64 -16.64
CA GLN A 167 -32.82 -41.09 -16.81
C GLN A 167 -33.66 -41.41 -18.04
N ARG A 168 -34.55 -40.51 -18.47
CA ARG A 168 -35.44 -40.72 -19.63
C ARG A 168 -34.70 -40.80 -20.97
N ILE A 169 -33.51 -40.21 -21.05
CA ILE A 169 -32.61 -40.31 -22.21
C ILE A 169 -31.49 -41.35 -21.98
N GLY A 170 -31.64 -42.21 -20.97
CA GLY A 170 -30.67 -43.23 -20.62
C GLY A 170 -29.36 -42.66 -20.07
N LEU A 171 -29.40 -41.49 -19.44
CA LEU A 171 -28.29 -40.89 -18.70
C LEU A 171 -28.50 -41.16 -17.20
N VAL A 172 -27.74 -42.11 -16.65
CA VAL A 172 -27.79 -42.43 -15.21
C VAL A 172 -26.73 -41.57 -14.51
N LEU A 173 -27.19 -40.62 -13.71
CA LEU A 173 -26.35 -39.70 -12.96
C LEU A 173 -26.24 -40.14 -11.51
N GLN A 174 -25.05 -39.97 -10.90
CA GLN A 174 -24.83 -40.33 -9.50
C GLN A 174 -25.11 -39.11 -8.61
N PRO A 175 -26.09 -39.16 -7.69
CA PRO A 175 -26.37 -38.03 -6.83
C PRO A 175 -25.27 -37.85 -5.78
N ALA A 176 -24.64 -36.68 -5.75
CA ALA A 176 -23.71 -36.25 -4.71
C ALA A 176 -24.18 -34.92 -4.10
N ASN A 177 -24.61 -34.96 -2.82
CA ASN A 177 -25.10 -33.80 -2.05
C ASN A 177 -26.04 -32.88 -2.84
N LEU A 178 -27.25 -33.39 -3.08
CA LEU A 178 -28.33 -32.66 -3.75
C LEU A 178 -28.82 -31.55 -2.83
N SER A 179 -28.41 -30.31 -3.11
CA SER A 179 -28.87 -29.14 -2.38
C SER A 179 -29.29 -28.07 -3.38
N PRO A 180 -30.47 -27.45 -3.18
CA PRO A 180 -30.92 -26.37 -4.04
C PRO A 180 -29.87 -25.26 -4.07
N ILE A 181 -29.38 -24.94 -5.27
CA ILE A 181 -28.39 -23.88 -5.45
C ILE A 181 -29.14 -22.55 -5.41
N LEU A 182 -28.68 -21.61 -4.58
CA LEU A 182 -29.16 -20.24 -4.60
C LEU A 182 -28.82 -19.64 -5.96
N THR A 183 -29.81 -19.56 -6.85
CA THR A 183 -29.66 -18.81 -8.10
C THR A 183 -29.53 -17.33 -7.78
N TYR A 184 -28.50 -16.69 -8.34
CA TYR A 184 -28.30 -15.26 -8.24
C TYR A 184 -29.47 -14.56 -8.94
N ALA A 185 -30.36 -13.93 -8.17
CA ALA A 185 -31.42 -13.11 -8.74
C ALA A 185 -30.81 -11.86 -9.38
N ALA A 186 -31.13 -11.61 -10.65
CA ALA A 186 -30.74 -10.38 -11.31
C ALA A 186 -31.25 -9.16 -10.50
N PRO A 187 -30.53 -8.03 -10.49
CA PRO A 187 -30.95 -6.89 -9.71
C PRO A 187 -32.29 -6.35 -10.23
N ALA A 188 -33.09 -5.81 -9.31
CA ALA A 188 -34.51 -5.62 -9.58
C ALA A 188 -34.81 -4.53 -10.62
N LEU A 189 -33.84 -3.64 -10.94
CA LEU A 189 -33.97 -2.65 -12.01
C LEU A 189 -33.88 -3.33 -13.39
N GLU A 190 -32.90 -4.20 -13.59
CA GLU A 190 -32.68 -4.97 -14.81
C GLU A 190 -33.86 -5.89 -15.09
N CYS A 191 -34.42 -6.51 -14.04
CA CYS A 191 -35.67 -7.26 -14.11
C CYS A 191 -36.86 -6.39 -14.57
N LEU A 192 -37.02 -5.19 -14.03
CA LEU A 192 -38.08 -4.27 -14.47
C LEU A 192 -37.88 -3.84 -15.93
N LEU A 193 -36.67 -3.45 -16.31
CA LEU A 193 -36.34 -3.05 -17.68
C LEU A 193 -36.60 -4.20 -18.65
N ALA A 194 -36.19 -5.42 -18.30
CA ALA A 194 -36.45 -6.61 -19.10
C ALA A 194 -37.95 -6.85 -19.28
N SER A 195 -38.74 -6.74 -18.21
CA SER A 195 -40.20 -6.92 -18.28
C SER A 195 -40.88 -5.89 -19.20
N GLN A 196 -40.44 -4.63 -19.17
CA GLN A 196 -40.98 -3.57 -20.04
C GLN A 196 -40.59 -3.82 -21.50
N PHE A 197 -39.34 -4.18 -21.76
CA PHE A 197 -38.83 -4.42 -23.10
C PHE A 197 -39.52 -5.61 -23.78
N LEU A 198 -39.80 -6.67 -23.03
CA LEU A 198 -40.47 -7.87 -23.55
C LEU A 198 -41.97 -7.71 -23.73
N HIS A 199 -42.59 -6.73 -23.06
CA HIS A 199 -43.99 -6.40 -23.29
C HIS A 199 -44.23 -5.91 -24.73
N GLU A 200 -43.23 -5.27 -25.33
CA GLU A 200 -43.28 -4.74 -26.70
C GLU A 200 -42.99 -5.81 -27.77
N GLN A 201 -42.67 -7.05 -27.38
CA GLN A 201 -42.17 -8.12 -28.28
C GLN A 201 -43.04 -9.39 -28.23
N PRO A 202 -44.18 -9.45 -28.93
CA PRO A 202 -45.11 -10.58 -28.86
C PRO A 202 -44.55 -11.89 -29.42
N ALA A 203 -43.62 -11.84 -30.37
CA ALA A 203 -42.98 -13.02 -30.94
C ALA A 203 -42.16 -13.81 -29.90
N ILE A 204 -41.54 -13.09 -28.96
CA ILE A 204 -40.73 -13.69 -27.88
C ILE A 204 -41.63 -14.43 -26.89
N GLN A 205 -42.78 -13.85 -26.55
CA GLN A 205 -43.76 -14.51 -25.67
C GLN A 205 -44.27 -15.82 -26.28
N VAL A 206 -44.55 -15.84 -27.59
CA VAL A 206 -44.95 -17.06 -28.29
C VAL A 206 -43.86 -18.13 -28.23
N LEU A 207 -42.61 -17.76 -28.53
CA LEU A 207 -41.49 -18.71 -28.48
C LEU A 207 -41.24 -19.22 -27.05
N GLN A 208 -41.38 -18.36 -26.04
CA GLN A 208 -41.27 -18.75 -24.63
C GLN A 208 -42.34 -19.76 -24.23
N MET A 209 -43.60 -19.56 -24.63
CA MET A 209 -44.66 -20.55 -24.42
C MET A 209 -44.36 -21.87 -25.14
N GLU A 210 -43.79 -21.83 -26.35
CA GLU A 210 -43.36 -23.04 -27.05
C GLU A 210 -42.21 -23.77 -26.36
N LEU A 211 -41.24 -23.03 -25.79
CA LEU A 211 -40.15 -23.58 -24.98
C LEU A 211 -40.71 -24.29 -23.75
N GLU A 212 -41.53 -23.60 -22.96
CA GLU A 212 -42.14 -24.13 -21.74
C GLU A 212 -43.00 -25.38 -22.03
N ALA A 213 -43.73 -25.39 -23.15
CA ALA A 213 -44.52 -26.55 -23.56
C ALA A 213 -43.67 -27.73 -24.07
N SER A 214 -42.48 -27.46 -24.62
CA SER A 214 -41.57 -28.49 -25.16
C SER A 214 -40.56 -29.00 -24.14
N ALA A 215 -40.29 -28.21 -23.10
CA ALA A 215 -39.34 -28.50 -22.05
C ALA A 215 -39.83 -29.62 -21.12
N GLN A 216 -38.86 -30.32 -20.54
CA GLN A 216 -39.15 -31.29 -19.50
C GLN A 216 -39.45 -30.55 -18.19
N PRO A 217 -40.63 -30.71 -17.59
CA PRO A 217 -40.96 -30.04 -16.34
C PRO A 217 -40.09 -30.61 -15.21
N LEU A 218 -39.40 -29.72 -14.51
CA LEU A 218 -38.57 -30.04 -13.33
C LEU A 218 -39.26 -29.64 -12.02
N GLY A 219 -40.24 -28.73 -12.06
CA GLY A 219 -41.12 -28.34 -10.95
C GLY A 219 -41.92 -27.07 -11.27
N GLU A 220 -42.48 -26.41 -10.25
CA GLU A 220 -43.20 -25.14 -10.43
C GLU A 220 -42.22 -24.00 -10.80
N ALA A 221 -42.59 -23.20 -11.80
CA ALA A 221 -41.78 -22.06 -12.23
C ALA A 221 -41.64 -21.05 -11.09
N VAL A 222 -40.41 -20.59 -10.83
CA VAL A 222 -40.19 -19.53 -9.85
C VAL A 222 -40.76 -18.23 -10.38
N VAL A 223 -41.89 -17.84 -9.79
CA VAL A 223 -42.40 -16.48 -9.90
C VAL A 223 -41.46 -15.61 -9.08
N HIS A 224 -40.60 -14.85 -9.74
CA HIS A 224 -39.83 -13.82 -9.06
C HIS A 224 -40.83 -12.75 -8.57
N GLU A 225 -41.05 -12.69 -7.26
CA GLU A 225 -41.71 -11.53 -6.66
C GLU A 225 -40.77 -10.33 -6.82
N PHE A 226 -41.11 -9.44 -7.75
CA PHE A 226 -40.33 -8.23 -7.97
C PHE A 226 -40.43 -7.32 -6.73
N PRO A 227 -39.30 -6.78 -6.21
CA PRO A 227 -39.32 -5.72 -5.23
C PRO A 227 -40.23 -4.59 -5.72
N GLN A 228 -41.06 -4.06 -4.83
CA GLN A 228 -42.02 -3.02 -5.19
C GLN A 228 -41.25 -1.82 -5.79
N LEU A 229 -41.80 -1.21 -6.86
CA LEU A 229 -41.22 -0.03 -7.55
C LEU A 229 -40.69 1.05 -6.57
N LYS A 230 -41.33 1.16 -5.41
CA LYS A 230 -40.97 2.05 -4.31
C LYS A 230 -39.60 1.75 -3.69
N GLU A 231 -39.25 0.48 -3.49
CA GLU A 231 -37.96 0.05 -2.92
C GLU A 231 -36.81 0.28 -3.93
N LEU A 232 -37.06 0.01 -5.20
CA LEU A 232 -36.13 0.32 -6.29
C LEU A 232 -35.86 1.81 -6.44
N TYR A 233 -36.91 2.64 -6.37
CA TYR A 233 -36.76 4.10 -6.39
C TYR A 233 -35.96 4.61 -5.18
N GLN A 234 -36.17 4.02 -4.01
CA GLN A 234 -35.39 4.36 -2.81
C GLN A 234 -33.92 3.97 -2.95
N GLY A 235 -33.63 2.77 -3.47
CA GLY A 235 -32.26 2.33 -3.76
C GLY A 235 -31.57 3.25 -4.78
N TYR A 236 -32.26 3.63 -5.85
CA TYR A 236 -31.75 4.57 -6.85
C TYR A 236 -31.45 5.95 -6.25
N ARG A 237 -32.35 6.49 -5.42
CA ARG A 237 -32.13 7.75 -4.70
C ARG A 237 -30.91 7.71 -3.80
N GLN A 238 -30.75 6.64 -3.03
CA GLN A 238 -29.58 6.45 -2.17
C GLN A 238 -28.28 6.37 -2.98
N TRP A 239 -28.31 5.65 -4.10
CA TRP A 239 -27.17 5.54 -5.01
C TRP A 239 -26.80 6.90 -5.63
N GLN A 240 -27.78 7.69 -6.09
CA GLN A 240 -27.54 9.05 -6.58
C GLN A 240 -26.89 9.94 -5.52
N THR A 241 -27.42 9.95 -4.29
CA THR A 241 -26.84 10.72 -3.18
C THR A 241 -25.41 10.28 -2.88
N ARG A 242 -25.12 8.97 -2.94
CA ARG A 242 -23.77 8.44 -2.74
C ARG A 242 -22.81 8.88 -3.84
N ILE A 243 -23.24 8.88 -5.10
CA ILE A 243 -22.42 9.39 -6.20
C ILE A 243 -22.11 10.88 -5.99
N GLU A 244 -23.11 11.67 -5.62
CA GLU A 244 -22.93 13.10 -5.37
C GLU A 244 -21.95 13.37 -4.21
N GLN A 245 -22.01 12.57 -3.15
CA GLN A 245 -21.03 12.60 -2.05
C GLN A 245 -19.61 12.23 -2.51
N LEU A 246 -19.48 11.23 -3.38
CA LEU A 246 -18.18 10.81 -3.91
C LEU A 246 -17.60 11.85 -4.87
N THR A 247 -18.42 12.49 -5.69
CA THR A 247 -17.97 13.55 -6.60
C THR A 247 -17.55 14.79 -5.84
N THR A 248 -18.35 15.22 -4.85
CA THR A 248 -17.99 16.37 -3.99
C THR A 248 -16.73 16.11 -3.19
N GLY A 249 -16.59 14.91 -2.59
CA GLY A 249 -15.36 14.52 -1.88
C GLY A 249 -14.13 14.48 -2.79
N ARG A 250 -14.28 14.01 -4.04
CA ARG A 250 -13.19 14.04 -5.03
C ARG A 250 -12.76 15.47 -5.37
N ASP A 251 -13.72 16.37 -5.58
CA ASP A 251 -13.45 17.76 -5.94
C ASP A 251 -12.79 18.53 -4.79
N GLU A 252 -13.21 18.28 -3.55
CA GLU A 252 -12.56 18.82 -2.35
C GLU A 252 -11.11 18.35 -2.21
N GLN A 253 -10.85 17.06 -2.43
CA GLN A 253 -9.49 16.50 -2.39
C GLN A 253 -8.62 17.08 -3.50
N ALA A 254 -9.16 17.29 -4.71
CA ALA A 254 -8.45 17.94 -5.80
C ALA A 254 -8.07 19.39 -5.44
N LYS A 255 -8.99 20.14 -4.83
CA LYS A 255 -8.74 21.50 -4.36
C LYS A 255 -7.63 21.54 -3.30
N LEU A 256 -7.72 20.70 -2.27
CA LEU A 256 -6.69 20.60 -1.22
C LEU A 256 -5.32 20.22 -1.78
N ALA A 257 -5.27 19.34 -2.80
CA ALA A 257 -4.03 18.99 -3.47
C ALA A 257 -3.41 20.18 -4.22
N THR A 258 -4.23 20.98 -4.90
CA THR A 258 -3.74 22.21 -5.57
C THR A 258 -3.23 23.25 -4.57
N GLU A 259 -3.92 23.44 -3.44
CA GLU A 259 -3.49 24.36 -2.37
C GLU A 259 -2.16 23.91 -1.76
N ARG A 260 -2.02 22.63 -1.40
CA ARG A 260 -0.75 22.07 -0.89
C ARG A 260 0.39 22.19 -1.89
N GLN A 261 0.11 22.02 -3.18
CA GLN A 261 1.14 22.18 -4.21
C GLN A 261 1.62 23.63 -4.29
N ALA A 262 0.71 24.61 -4.18
CA ALA A 262 1.05 26.02 -4.13
C ALA A 262 1.90 26.37 -2.89
N GLU A 263 1.53 25.84 -1.72
CA GLU A 263 2.31 25.99 -0.48
C GLU A 263 3.72 25.41 -0.62
N LEU A 264 3.86 24.20 -1.20
CA LEU A 264 5.17 23.58 -1.45
C LEU A 264 6.05 24.43 -2.38
N THR A 265 5.48 25.06 -3.41
CA THR A 265 6.24 25.98 -4.26
C THR A 265 6.70 27.23 -3.50
N GLN A 266 5.87 27.80 -2.62
CA GLN A 266 6.27 28.95 -1.81
C GLN A 266 7.38 28.58 -0.82
N VAL A 267 7.29 27.42 -0.17
CA VAL A 267 8.33 26.92 0.74
C VAL A 267 9.64 26.69 0.00
N LYS A 268 9.61 26.12 -1.21
CA LYS A 268 10.81 25.94 -2.04
C LYS A 268 11.46 27.27 -2.40
N GLN A 269 10.68 28.26 -2.82
CA GLN A 269 11.18 29.61 -3.12
C GLN A 269 11.79 30.27 -1.88
N ALA A 270 11.14 30.16 -0.73
CA ALA A 270 11.67 30.69 0.54
C ALA A 270 12.99 30.00 0.93
N GLN A 271 13.10 28.68 0.73
CA GLN A 271 14.32 27.93 1.00
C GLN A 271 15.46 28.33 0.06
N GLU A 272 15.18 28.56 -1.22
CA GLU A 272 16.18 29.05 -2.18
C GLU A 272 16.72 30.43 -1.79
N VAL A 273 15.84 31.35 -1.37
CA VAL A 273 16.23 32.66 -0.84
C VAL A 273 17.09 32.52 0.41
N LEU A 274 16.69 31.67 1.36
CA LEU A 274 17.45 31.43 2.59
C LEU A 274 18.85 30.86 2.29
N ASN A 275 18.95 29.90 1.36
CA ASN A 275 20.22 29.33 0.94
C ASN A 275 21.12 30.40 0.28
N ALA A 276 20.55 31.30 -0.54
CA ALA A 276 21.29 32.39 -1.14
C ALA A 276 21.83 33.38 -0.09
N VAL A 277 21.01 33.72 0.92
CA VAL A 277 21.44 34.57 2.05
C VAL A 277 22.53 33.90 2.87
N SER A 278 22.40 32.62 3.20
CA SER A 278 23.43 31.85 3.93
C SER A 278 24.76 31.86 3.17
N LYS A 279 24.72 31.63 1.86
CA LYS A 279 25.91 31.65 1.01
C LYS A 279 26.55 33.04 0.95
N GLY A 280 25.74 34.11 0.92
CA GLY A 280 26.23 35.48 1.00
C GLY A 280 26.93 35.76 2.33
N ALA A 281 26.34 35.33 3.45
CA ALA A 281 26.94 35.48 4.78
C ALA A 281 28.24 34.67 4.93
N GLU A 282 28.32 33.47 4.35
CA GLU A 282 29.57 32.69 4.30
C GLU A 282 30.68 33.43 3.55
N GLN A 283 30.36 34.03 2.39
CA GLN A 283 31.32 34.82 1.61
C GLN A 283 31.78 36.08 2.36
N GLU A 284 30.87 36.77 3.04
CA GLU A 284 31.21 37.92 3.89
C GLU A 284 32.12 37.50 5.06
N ASN A 285 31.84 36.36 5.70
CA ASN A 285 32.68 35.83 6.77
C ASN A 285 34.09 35.46 6.28
N GLU A 286 34.21 34.84 5.09
CA GLU A 286 35.50 34.57 4.47
C GLU A 286 36.29 35.86 4.19
N LEU A 287 35.62 36.89 3.66
CA LEU A 287 36.23 38.19 3.43
C LEU A 287 36.71 38.85 4.74
N LEU A 288 35.88 38.79 5.78
CA LEU A 288 36.22 39.33 7.10
C LEU A 288 37.41 38.58 7.72
N LEU A 289 37.50 37.27 7.54
CA LEU A 289 38.66 36.48 7.97
C LEU A 289 39.94 36.89 7.25
N LEU A 290 39.86 37.13 5.94
CA LEU A 290 41.01 37.63 5.16
C LEU A 290 41.43 39.03 5.61
N GLN A 291 40.48 39.93 5.82
CA GLN A 291 40.77 41.28 6.35
C GLN A 291 41.38 41.22 7.74
N LEU A 292 40.88 40.34 8.62
CA LEU A 292 41.44 40.14 9.95
C LEU A 292 42.89 39.66 9.88
N HIS A 293 43.19 38.70 8.98
CA HIS A 293 44.56 38.25 8.76
C HIS A 293 45.47 39.36 8.27
N GLN A 294 45.02 40.20 7.33
CA GLN A 294 45.81 41.33 6.87
C GLN A 294 46.10 42.33 8.00
N VAL A 295 45.09 42.65 8.83
CA VAL A 295 45.27 43.52 9.99
C VAL A 295 46.26 42.91 11.00
N GLN A 296 46.22 41.59 11.20
CA GLN A 296 47.20 40.90 12.04
C GLN A 296 48.62 41.03 11.50
N GLU A 297 48.83 40.81 10.19
CA GLU A 297 50.13 40.98 9.55
C GLU A 297 50.64 42.43 9.66
N GLU A 298 49.76 43.42 9.45
CA GLU A 298 50.08 44.84 9.61
C GLU A 298 50.49 45.15 11.07
N LEU A 299 49.74 44.65 12.05
CA LEU A 299 50.07 44.81 13.47
C LEU A 299 51.40 44.16 13.85
N GLU A 300 51.69 42.96 13.33
CA GLU A 300 52.98 42.30 13.52
C GLU A 300 54.13 43.12 12.91
N SER A 301 53.92 43.69 11.72
CA SER A 301 54.90 44.55 11.06
C SER A 301 55.18 45.83 11.87
N ILE A 302 54.14 46.47 12.40
CA ILE A 302 54.25 47.66 13.25
C ILE A 302 54.94 47.31 14.57
N PHE A 303 54.65 46.15 15.15
CA PHE A 303 55.31 45.67 16.37
C PHE A 303 56.81 45.47 16.15
N LEU A 304 57.21 44.83 15.04
CA LEU A 304 58.60 44.67 14.64
C LEU A 304 59.30 46.02 14.42
N GLN A 305 58.65 46.97 13.73
CA GLN A 305 59.18 48.32 13.55
C GLN A 305 59.36 49.05 14.88
N LYS A 306 58.39 48.97 15.79
CA LYS A 306 58.49 49.55 17.12
C LYS A 306 59.69 48.97 17.89
N GLN A 307 59.90 47.66 17.82
CA GLN A 307 61.04 47.01 18.46
C GLN A 307 62.39 47.51 17.90
N GLN A 308 62.49 47.69 16.58
CA GLN A 308 63.68 48.28 15.94
C GLN A 308 63.91 49.73 16.37
N ILE A 309 62.85 50.55 16.44
CA ILE A 309 62.93 51.93 16.92
C ILE A 309 63.37 51.98 18.38
N GLU A 310 62.85 51.09 19.24
CA GLU A 310 63.29 51.00 20.64
C GLU A 310 64.76 50.62 20.78
N GLN A 311 65.26 49.70 19.95
CA GLN A 311 66.68 49.36 19.89
C GLN A 311 67.52 50.58 19.44
N SER A 312 67.12 51.25 18.36
CA SER A 312 67.79 52.45 17.86
C SER A 312 67.79 53.59 18.90
N ASN A 313 66.68 53.82 19.60
CA ASN A 313 66.59 54.82 20.67
C ASN A 313 67.48 54.47 21.87
N LYS A 314 67.62 53.18 22.22
CA LYS A 314 68.58 52.74 23.25
C LYS A 314 70.02 53.03 22.82
N GLU A 315 70.37 52.75 21.56
CA GLU A 315 71.68 53.06 21.01
C GLU A 315 71.94 54.57 20.98
N GLN A 316 70.99 55.37 20.49
CA GLN A 316 71.09 56.83 20.49
C GLN A 316 71.19 57.39 21.91
N GLY A 317 70.41 56.88 22.86
CA GLY A 317 70.49 57.25 24.26
C GLY A 317 71.86 56.94 24.88
N SER A 318 72.50 55.83 24.48
CA SER A 318 73.87 55.52 24.91
C SER A 318 74.90 56.48 24.33
N LYS A 319 74.78 56.83 23.04
CA LYS A 319 75.62 57.85 22.39
C LYS A 319 75.45 59.23 23.00
N LEU A 320 74.22 59.61 23.33
CA LEU A 320 73.92 60.91 23.94
C LEU A 320 74.51 61.02 25.35
N LYS A 321 74.52 59.92 26.12
CA LYS A 321 75.24 59.86 27.41
C LYS A 321 76.75 60.00 27.24
N GLN A 322 77.34 59.39 26.22
CA GLN A 322 78.77 59.55 25.91
C GLN A 322 79.10 61.00 25.55
N LEU A 323 78.31 61.63 24.66
CA LEU A 323 78.48 63.04 24.30
C LEU A 323 78.27 63.98 25.49
N GLN A 324 77.35 63.67 26.41
CA GLN A 324 77.17 64.45 27.64
C GLN A 324 78.39 64.34 28.56
N GLN A 325 78.99 63.15 28.69
CA GLN A 325 80.24 62.98 29.44
C GLN A 325 81.38 63.79 28.83
N GLU A 326 81.54 63.75 27.50
CA GLU A 326 82.53 64.56 26.78
C GLU A 326 82.29 66.07 26.96
N LEU A 327 81.03 66.52 26.92
CA LEU A 327 80.66 67.92 27.15
C LEU A 327 80.97 68.36 28.59
N ASP A 328 80.69 67.52 29.58
CA ASP A 328 80.97 67.81 30.99
C ASP A 328 82.49 67.87 31.26
N GLU A 329 83.27 67.03 30.59
CA GLU A 329 84.74 67.10 30.60
C GLU A 329 85.25 68.41 29.98
N ALA A 330 84.70 68.81 28.83
CA ALA A 330 85.04 70.08 28.19
C ALA A 330 84.65 71.30 29.06
N ARG A 331 83.48 71.25 29.72
CA ARG A 331 83.06 72.30 30.67
C ARG A 331 83.99 72.40 31.88
N ARG A 332 84.46 71.27 32.41
CA ARG A 332 85.46 71.27 33.50
C ARG A 332 86.77 71.92 33.05
N GLN A 333 87.23 71.63 31.83
CA GLN A 333 88.40 72.29 31.25
C GLN A 333 88.17 73.81 31.14
N PHE A 334 87.03 74.26 30.61
CA PHE A 334 86.71 75.68 30.50
C PHE A 334 86.66 76.41 31.86
N GLN A 335 86.08 75.78 32.89
CA GLN A 335 86.05 76.37 34.24
C GLN A 335 87.44 76.52 34.87
N THR A 336 88.39 75.65 34.54
CA THR A 336 89.78 75.80 34.99
C THR A 336 90.47 76.99 34.31
N GLU A 337 90.18 77.25 33.03
CA GLU A 337 90.69 78.41 32.30
C GLU A 337 90.09 79.74 32.80
N GLU A 338 88.79 79.76 33.13
CA GLU A 338 88.13 80.96 33.63
C GLU A 338 88.67 81.41 35.00
N LYS A 339 89.03 80.47 35.89
CA LYS A 339 89.68 80.77 37.17
C LYS A 339 91.08 81.37 36.97
N ALA A 340 91.80 80.99 35.92
CA ALA A 340 93.10 81.60 35.58
C ALA A 340 92.95 83.06 35.10
N ARG A 341 91.87 83.39 34.39
CA ARG A 341 91.59 84.78 33.94
C ARG A 341 91.21 85.73 35.07
N LYS A 342 90.48 85.28 36.09
CA LYS A 342 90.08 86.13 37.23
C LYS A 342 91.26 86.51 38.15
N GLY A 343 92.40 85.82 38.07
CA GLY A 343 93.63 86.21 38.77
C GLY A 343 94.38 87.41 38.15
N LEU A 344 94.21 87.68 36.85
CA LEU A 344 94.89 88.76 36.12
C LEU A 344 94.14 90.11 36.15
N ALA A 345 92.87 90.13 36.58
CA ALA A 345 92.06 91.35 36.66
C ALA A 345 92.28 92.18 37.96
N GLY A 346 92.95 91.61 38.97
CA GLY A 346 93.24 92.28 40.24
C GLY A 346 94.35 93.34 40.18
N GLU A 347 95.19 93.33 39.13
CA GLU A 347 96.30 94.29 38.97
C GLU A 347 95.94 95.53 38.13
N GLN A 348 94.89 95.46 37.29
CA GLN A 348 94.43 96.62 36.50
C GLN A 348 93.59 97.63 37.31
N GLN A 349 93.11 97.27 38.51
CA GLN A 349 92.24 98.11 39.33
C GLN A 349 93.02 99.05 40.29
N LYS A 350 94.35 98.95 40.34
CA LYS A 350 95.25 99.79 41.18
C LYS A 350 95.86 101.00 40.46
N LEU A 351 95.66 101.15 39.14
CA LEU A 351 96.27 102.20 38.31
C LEU A 351 95.28 103.28 37.81
N GLN A 352 94.01 103.23 38.20
CA GLN A 352 92.97 104.16 37.73
C GLN A 352 92.35 105.05 38.83
N SER A 353 93.00 105.19 39.99
CA SER A 353 92.52 106.04 41.09
C SER A 353 93.32 107.35 41.28
N GLN A 354 94.00 107.87 40.25
CA GLN A 354 94.95 108.99 40.44
C GLN A 354 95.04 110.08 39.35
N ILE A 355 93.96 110.38 38.61
CA ILE A 355 93.91 111.65 37.85
C ILE A 355 92.53 112.30 38.02
N GLY A 356 92.39 113.06 39.09
CA GLY A 356 91.33 114.03 39.27
C GLY A 356 91.93 115.31 39.84
N HIS A 357 92.06 116.36 39.00
CA HIS A 357 92.14 117.76 39.40
C HIS A 357 92.12 118.70 38.17
N LEU A 358 91.25 119.73 38.23
CA LEU A 358 91.16 120.98 37.45
C LEU A 358 90.61 120.86 36.00
N THR A 359 89.70 121.69 35.48
CA THR A 359 88.98 122.91 35.90
C THR A 359 87.96 123.20 34.78
N LYS A 360 86.67 123.42 35.09
CA LYS A 360 85.95 124.72 35.18
C LYS A 360 85.76 125.53 33.88
N GLY A 361 84.50 125.97 33.72
CA GLY A 361 84.10 127.24 33.12
C GLY A 361 83.34 127.08 31.79
N ARG A 362 82.23 127.79 31.53
CA ARG A 362 81.84 129.08 32.09
C ARG A 362 80.45 129.49 31.53
N ASP A 363 79.58 129.97 32.43
CA ASP A 363 78.64 131.11 32.29
C ASP A 363 77.48 131.07 31.25
N GLU A 364 76.37 131.79 31.40
CA GLU A 364 75.92 132.81 32.34
C GLU A 364 74.42 133.08 32.11
N GLN A 365 73.78 133.68 33.13
CA GLN A 365 72.75 134.74 33.03
C GLN A 365 71.47 134.50 32.20
N ALA A 366 70.32 135.04 32.55
CA ALA A 366 69.83 135.80 33.69
C ALA A 366 68.32 135.94 33.44
N ARG A 367 67.57 136.05 34.53
CA ARG A 367 66.38 136.91 34.67
C ARG A 367 65.21 136.66 33.70
N LEU A 368 64.12 136.13 34.26
CA LEU A 368 62.99 136.92 34.76
C LEU A 368 62.19 137.64 33.66
N ALA A 369 60.89 137.38 33.78
CA ALA A 369 59.76 138.18 33.34
C ALA A 369 59.15 137.80 31.99
N THR A 370 58.12 136.95 32.05
CA THR A 370 56.77 137.36 31.59
C THR A 370 55.71 136.39 32.10
N GLU A 371 55.57 136.34 33.43
CA GLU A 371 54.47 135.70 34.16
C GLU A 371 53.17 136.54 34.09
N ARG A 372 52.83 137.05 32.90
CA ARG A 372 51.52 137.69 32.62
C ARG A 372 50.97 137.40 31.22
N GLN A 373 51.34 136.24 30.66
CA GLN A 373 50.74 135.72 29.44
C GLN A 373 50.40 134.23 29.53
N SER A 374 50.26 133.72 30.77
CA SER A 374 50.00 132.32 31.10
C SER A 374 48.61 132.05 31.70
N GLU A 375 47.78 133.09 31.94
CA GLU A 375 46.47 132.89 32.58
C GLU A 375 45.26 133.10 31.64
N LEU A 376 45.46 133.60 30.41
CA LEU A 376 44.37 133.72 29.41
C LEU A 376 44.31 132.55 28.40
N THR A 377 45.22 131.58 28.50
CA THR A 377 45.21 130.32 27.73
C THR A 377 44.52 129.16 28.46
N GLN A 378 44.35 129.23 29.78
CA GLN A 378 43.80 128.12 30.57
C GLN A 378 42.27 127.97 30.50
N ILE A 379 41.52 129.00 30.06
CA ILE A 379 40.05 128.89 29.92
C ILE A 379 39.61 128.48 28.51
N LYS A 380 40.46 128.65 27.47
CA LYS A 380 40.16 128.15 26.11
C LYS A 380 40.47 126.66 25.94
N GLN A 381 41.43 126.12 26.69
CA GLN A 381 41.76 124.70 26.64
C GLN A 381 40.73 123.81 27.38
N THR A 382 39.98 124.35 28.35
CA THR A 382 38.96 123.56 29.07
C THR A 382 37.67 123.34 28.28
N GLN A 383 37.35 124.19 27.29
CA GLN A 383 36.14 124.02 26.45
C GLN A 383 36.38 123.02 25.29
N GLU A 384 37.60 122.98 24.73
CA GLU A 384 37.95 122.03 23.66
C GLU A 384 38.15 120.61 24.18
N VAL A 385 38.67 120.43 25.41
CA VAL A 385 38.77 119.12 26.05
C VAL A 385 37.39 118.58 26.46
N LEU A 386 36.45 119.45 26.86
CA LEU A 386 35.08 119.03 27.22
C LEU A 386 34.24 118.63 25.99
N ASN A 387 34.39 119.34 24.86
CA ASN A 387 33.69 119.00 23.62
C ASN A 387 34.32 117.79 22.90
N ALA A 388 35.62 117.54 23.09
CA ALA A 388 36.27 116.31 22.61
C ALA A 388 35.87 115.10 23.49
N ALA A 389 35.72 115.28 24.80
CA ALA A 389 35.23 114.25 25.70
C ALA A 389 33.76 113.89 25.42
N SER A 390 32.87 114.86 25.14
CA SER A 390 31.47 114.57 24.81
C SER A 390 31.32 113.82 23.48
N LYS A 391 32.13 114.17 22.47
CA LYS A 391 32.17 113.44 21.17
C LYS A 391 32.72 112.03 21.30
N GLY A 392 33.73 111.83 22.15
CA GLY A 392 34.27 110.50 22.48
C GLY A 392 33.23 109.63 23.17
N THR A 393 32.50 110.19 24.14
CA THR A 393 31.42 109.46 24.84
C THR A 393 30.22 109.17 23.95
N GLU A 394 29.88 110.04 22.99
CA GLU A 394 28.80 109.78 22.01
C GLU A 394 29.19 108.66 21.04
N GLN A 395 30.44 108.64 20.56
CA GLN A 395 30.95 107.56 19.71
C GLN A 395 31.06 106.23 20.46
N GLU A 396 31.47 106.24 21.72
CA GLU A 396 31.46 105.05 22.59
C GLU A 396 30.04 104.56 22.86
N ASN A 397 29.07 105.46 23.08
CA ASN A 397 27.67 105.09 23.27
C ASN A 397 27.02 104.53 22.00
N GLU A 398 27.33 105.07 20.81
CA GLU A 398 26.87 104.51 19.52
C GLU A 398 27.48 103.12 19.26
N LEU A 399 28.77 102.94 19.56
CA LEU A 399 29.45 101.65 19.46
C LEU A 399 28.83 100.62 20.43
N LEU A 400 28.55 101.02 21.67
CA LEU A 400 27.88 100.18 22.66
C LEU A 400 26.45 99.82 22.23
N LEU A 401 25.72 100.73 21.59
CA LEU A 401 24.38 100.47 21.07
C LEU A 401 24.40 99.46 19.92
N LEU A 402 25.38 99.57 19.01
CA LEU A 402 25.59 98.59 17.94
C LEU A 402 25.99 97.22 18.49
N GLN A 403 26.87 97.17 19.49
CA GLN A 403 27.23 95.93 20.17
C GLN A 403 26.03 95.31 20.90
N LEU A 404 25.17 96.13 21.52
CA LEU A 404 23.95 95.65 22.17
C LEU A 404 22.96 95.06 21.17
N HIS A 405 22.76 95.71 20.01
CA HIS A 405 21.91 95.19 18.95
C HIS A 405 22.45 93.90 18.36
N GLN A 406 23.76 93.80 18.15
CA GLN A 406 24.39 92.56 17.69
C GLN A 406 24.19 91.41 18.69
N VAL A 407 24.36 91.68 19.99
CA VAL A 407 24.10 90.68 21.04
C VAL A 407 22.61 90.30 21.10
N GLN A 408 21.69 91.24 20.86
CA GLN A 408 20.26 90.95 20.78
C GLN A 408 19.91 90.05 19.60
N GLU A 409 20.43 90.34 18.40
CA GLU A 409 20.23 89.49 17.22
C GLU A 409 20.81 88.08 17.42
N GLU A 410 21.99 87.97 18.04
CA GLU A 410 22.59 86.68 18.40
C GLU A 410 21.73 85.90 19.41
N LEU A 411 21.18 86.59 20.43
CA LEU A 411 20.29 85.96 21.41
C LEU A 411 18.95 85.51 20.80
N GLU A 412 18.37 86.30 19.89
CA GLU A 412 17.16 85.94 19.16
C GLU A 412 17.40 84.74 18.24
N ALA A 413 18.53 84.70 17.54
CA ALA A 413 18.93 83.56 16.71
C ALA A 413 19.13 82.28 17.54
N VAL A 414 19.78 82.39 18.70
CA VAL A 414 19.97 81.27 19.64
C VAL A 414 18.63 80.80 20.21
N PHE A 415 17.72 81.72 20.53
CA PHE A 415 16.38 81.37 21.02
C PHE A 415 15.57 80.61 19.96
N LEU A 416 15.62 81.04 18.69
CA LEU A 416 14.94 80.36 17.59
C LEU A 416 15.54 78.95 17.35
N GLN A 417 16.88 78.83 17.38
CA GLN A 417 17.54 77.53 17.29
C GLN A 417 17.14 76.60 18.43
N LYS A 418 17.06 77.11 19.65
CA LYS A 418 16.62 76.32 20.81
C LYS A 418 15.18 75.81 20.63
N GLN A 419 14.28 76.66 20.13
CA GLN A 419 12.90 76.25 19.86
C GLN A 419 12.81 75.15 18.79
N GLN A 420 13.64 75.22 17.74
CA GLN A 420 13.73 74.18 16.72
C GLN A 420 14.30 72.87 17.28
N ILE A 421 15.31 72.94 18.14
CA ILE A 421 15.88 71.77 18.83
C ILE A 421 14.84 71.12 19.73
N ASP A 422 14.08 71.90 20.50
CA ASP A 422 13.04 71.36 21.40
C ASP A 422 11.90 70.69 20.62
N GLN A 423 11.53 71.23 19.44
CA GLN A 423 10.55 70.58 18.56
C GLN A 423 11.11 69.28 17.98
N PHE A 424 12.35 69.28 17.51
CA PHE A 424 13.01 68.09 17.01
C PHE A 424 13.15 67.00 18.09
N GLN A 425 13.50 67.38 19.33
CA GLN A 425 13.56 66.46 20.46
C GLN A 425 12.20 65.83 20.75
N LYS A 426 11.11 66.60 20.74
CA LYS A 426 9.75 66.06 20.93
C LYS A 426 9.34 65.07 19.83
N GLU A 427 9.74 65.32 18.58
CA GLU A 427 9.51 64.38 17.48
C GLU A 427 10.36 63.12 17.59
N GLN A 428 11.60 63.22 18.07
CA GLN A 428 12.45 62.06 18.34
C GLN A 428 11.87 61.22 19.49
N ASP A 429 11.39 61.87 20.55
CA ASP A 429 10.77 61.18 21.70
C ASP A 429 9.46 60.48 21.31
N SER A 430 8.66 61.06 20.42
CA SER A 430 7.44 60.41 19.93
C SER A 430 7.76 59.20 19.05
N LYS A 431 8.77 59.31 18.16
CA LYS A 431 9.28 58.19 17.36
C LYS A 431 9.88 57.10 18.23
N LEU A 432 10.64 57.44 19.26
CA LEU A 432 11.23 56.48 20.19
C LEU A 432 10.13 55.68 20.91
N LYS A 433 9.05 56.34 21.34
CA LYS A 433 7.89 55.67 21.95
C LYS A 433 7.18 54.73 20.98
N GLN A 434 7.00 55.15 19.72
CA GLN A 434 6.41 54.28 18.68
C GLN A 434 7.28 53.04 18.43
N LEU A 435 8.59 53.22 18.26
CA LEU A 435 9.56 52.14 18.08
C LEU A 435 9.58 51.18 19.29
N GLN A 436 9.49 51.69 20.52
CA GLN A 436 9.38 50.85 21.71
C GLN A 436 8.10 50.01 21.71
N GLN A 437 6.98 50.60 21.30
CA GLN A 437 5.70 49.91 21.23
C GLN A 437 5.70 48.82 20.14
N GLU A 438 6.31 49.08 18.99
CA GLU A 438 6.53 48.09 17.93
C GLU A 438 7.47 46.95 18.37
N LEU A 439 8.54 47.28 19.11
CA LEU A 439 9.44 46.29 19.70
C LEU A 439 8.76 45.38 20.72
N ASP A 440 7.88 45.94 21.56
CA ASP A 440 7.13 45.17 22.54
C ASP A 440 6.07 44.27 21.87
N GLN A 441 5.47 44.73 20.78
CA GLN A 441 4.54 43.92 20.00
C GLN A 441 5.25 42.75 19.31
N THR A 442 6.35 43.02 18.60
CA THR A 442 7.16 41.97 17.96
C THR A 442 7.73 40.98 18.97
N ARG A 443 8.09 41.40 20.18
CA ARG A 443 8.47 40.47 21.27
C ARG A 443 7.34 39.54 21.68
N LYS A 444 6.11 40.02 21.77
CA LYS A 444 4.95 39.18 22.10
C LYS A 444 4.66 38.18 20.98
N ASP A 445 4.74 38.64 19.74
CA ASP A 445 4.51 37.79 18.57
C ASP A 445 5.58 36.69 18.49
N PHE A 446 6.85 37.02 18.73
CA PHE A 446 7.94 36.05 18.81
C PHE A 446 7.73 35.01 19.93
N GLN A 447 7.25 35.42 21.11
CA GLN A 447 6.93 34.49 22.20
C GLN A 447 5.75 33.56 21.86
N ALA A 448 4.78 34.04 21.09
CA ALA A 448 3.67 33.22 20.61
C ALA A 448 4.14 32.20 19.58
N GLU A 449 4.98 32.62 18.63
CA GLU A 449 5.60 31.72 17.65
C GLU A 449 6.49 30.67 18.32
N GLU A 450 7.25 31.04 19.35
CA GLU A 450 8.11 30.09 20.07
C GLU A 450 7.29 29.00 20.78
N LYS A 451 6.10 29.35 21.31
CA LYS A 451 5.17 28.37 21.90
C LYS A 451 4.62 27.42 20.84
N ILE A 452 4.22 27.94 19.68
CA ILE A 452 3.74 27.12 18.55
C ILE A 452 4.84 26.18 18.07
N ARG A 453 6.08 26.69 17.93
CA ARG A 453 7.24 25.90 17.49
C ARG A 453 7.58 24.77 18.46
N LYS A 454 7.48 25.01 19.78
CA LYS A 454 7.63 23.97 20.80
C LYS A 454 6.51 22.93 20.74
N GLY A 455 5.27 23.35 20.43
CA GLY A 455 4.15 22.45 20.19
C GLY A 455 4.39 21.54 18.98
N LEU A 456 4.77 22.12 17.84
CA LEU A 456 5.10 21.38 16.62
C LEU A 456 6.28 20.41 16.82
N ALA A 457 7.32 20.80 17.56
CA ALA A 457 8.44 19.92 17.87
C ALA A 457 8.00 18.68 18.67
N GLY A 458 7.06 18.84 19.60
CA GLY A 458 6.48 17.72 20.35
C GLY A 458 5.66 16.78 19.47
N GLU A 459 4.91 17.30 18.51
CA GLU A 459 4.17 16.48 17.54
C GLU A 459 5.10 15.76 16.56
N GLN A 460 6.15 16.43 16.08
CA GLN A 460 7.18 15.83 15.24
C GLN A 460 7.88 14.66 15.95
N GLN A 461 8.21 14.83 17.23
CA GLN A 461 8.83 13.76 18.02
C GLN A 461 7.90 12.54 18.20
N LYS A 462 6.59 12.78 18.40
CA LYS A 462 5.59 11.69 18.44
C LYS A 462 5.50 10.97 17.10
N LEU A 463 5.40 11.70 15.98
CA LEU A 463 5.35 11.11 14.64
C LEU A 463 6.62 10.30 14.36
N GLN A 464 7.78 10.80 14.75
CA GLN A 464 9.05 10.12 14.53
C GLN A 464 9.14 8.81 15.31
N SER A 465 8.64 8.78 16.55
CA SER A 465 8.55 7.53 17.33
C SER A 465 7.59 6.51 16.69
N GLN A 466 6.48 6.95 16.10
CA GLN A 466 5.54 6.06 15.38
C GLN A 466 6.17 5.50 14.10
N ILE A 467 6.89 6.33 13.34
CA ILE A 467 7.63 5.87 12.15
C ILE A 467 8.69 4.84 12.54
N GLU A 468 9.41 5.06 13.64
CA GLU A 468 10.43 4.12 14.12
C GLU A 468 9.80 2.78 14.55
N GLN A 469 8.65 2.81 15.20
CA GLN A 469 7.89 1.59 15.51
C GLN A 469 7.44 0.85 14.24
N LEU A 470 6.85 1.55 13.28
CA LEU A 470 6.37 0.97 12.02
C LEU A 470 7.52 0.39 11.16
N THR A 471 8.69 1.04 11.16
CA THR A 471 9.87 0.53 10.45
C THR A 471 10.41 -0.74 11.09
N LYS A 472 10.36 -0.84 12.42
CA LYS A 472 10.74 -2.07 13.14
C LYS A 472 9.77 -3.22 12.84
N GLU A 473 8.47 -2.97 12.91
CA GLU A 473 7.43 -3.95 12.57
C GLU A 473 7.57 -4.43 11.10
N ARG A 474 7.82 -3.50 10.17
CA ARG A 474 8.09 -3.84 8.76
C ARG A 474 9.34 -4.70 8.58
N GLY A 475 10.40 -4.44 9.35
CA GLY A 475 11.62 -5.24 9.35
C GLY A 475 11.40 -6.66 9.88
N GLU A 476 10.58 -6.82 10.91
CA GLU A 476 10.20 -8.14 11.45
C GLU A 476 9.35 -8.93 10.45
N GLN A 477 8.38 -8.28 9.79
CA GLN A 477 7.58 -8.89 8.73
C GLN A 477 8.44 -9.35 7.54
N ALA A 478 9.45 -8.56 7.14
CA ALA A 478 10.36 -8.93 6.07
C ALA A 478 11.19 -10.18 6.42
N LYS A 479 11.67 -10.29 7.66
CA LYS A 479 12.37 -11.51 8.14
C LYS A 479 11.45 -12.72 8.10
N LEU A 480 10.23 -12.59 8.62
CA LEU A 480 9.24 -13.65 8.62
C LEU A 480 8.88 -14.12 7.19
N ALA A 481 8.80 -13.19 6.24
CA ALA A 481 8.58 -13.51 4.84
C ALA A 481 9.74 -14.31 4.23
N THR A 482 11.00 -13.95 4.53
CA THR A 482 12.16 -14.71 4.07
C THR A 482 12.22 -16.12 4.66
N GLU A 483 11.87 -16.28 5.94
CA GLU A 483 11.78 -17.58 6.59
C GLU A 483 10.70 -18.45 5.93
N ARG A 484 9.49 -17.91 5.75
CA ARG A 484 8.38 -18.61 5.04
C ARG A 484 8.76 -19.03 3.63
N GLN A 485 9.52 -18.20 2.90
CA GLN A 485 9.96 -18.55 1.55
C GLN A 485 10.99 -19.69 1.55
N SER A 486 11.87 -19.73 2.55
CA SER A 486 12.78 -20.86 2.77
C SER A 486 12.04 -22.16 3.15
N GLU A 487 10.97 -22.06 3.93
CA GLU A 487 10.13 -23.23 4.27
C GLU A 487 9.36 -23.75 3.04
N LEU A 488 8.80 -22.85 2.23
CA LEU A 488 8.10 -23.22 1.00
C LEU A 488 9.01 -23.93 -0.01
N THR A 489 10.25 -23.47 -0.14
CA THR A 489 11.24 -24.15 -1.00
C THR A 489 11.59 -25.54 -0.48
N GLN A 490 11.73 -25.72 0.83
CA GLN A 490 11.92 -27.05 1.43
C GLN A 490 10.71 -27.95 1.18
N ILE A 491 9.49 -27.45 1.35
CA ILE A 491 8.25 -28.21 1.12
C ILE A 491 8.19 -28.68 -0.33
N LYS A 492 8.44 -27.81 -1.31
CA LYS A 492 8.48 -28.18 -2.73
C LYS A 492 9.47 -29.31 -3.02
N GLN A 493 10.69 -29.19 -2.50
CA GLN A 493 11.70 -30.26 -2.64
C GLN A 493 11.25 -31.58 -2.00
N THR A 494 10.55 -31.54 -0.87
CA THR A 494 10.01 -32.77 -0.26
C THR A 494 8.86 -33.37 -1.07
N GLN A 495 8.00 -32.54 -1.68
CA GLN A 495 6.92 -33.00 -2.54
C GLN A 495 7.46 -33.67 -3.81
N GLU A 496 8.46 -33.08 -4.45
CA GLU A 496 9.13 -33.67 -5.62
C GLU A 496 9.75 -35.04 -5.28
N ARG A 497 10.41 -35.16 -4.12
CA ARG A 497 10.95 -36.45 -3.65
C ARG A 497 9.86 -37.49 -3.38
N LEU A 498 8.72 -37.07 -2.82
CA LEU A 498 7.58 -37.98 -2.58
C LEU A 498 6.92 -38.42 -3.89
N ALA A 499 6.77 -37.51 -4.86
CA ALA A 499 6.23 -37.83 -6.18
C ALA A 499 7.13 -38.84 -6.91
N ALA A 500 8.45 -38.65 -6.88
CA ALA A 500 9.40 -39.58 -7.47
C ALA A 500 9.35 -40.96 -6.78
N ALA A 501 9.20 -41.01 -5.45
CA ALA A 501 9.06 -42.26 -4.72
C ALA A 501 7.74 -42.97 -5.04
N ASN A 502 6.62 -42.25 -5.14
CA ASN A 502 5.32 -42.82 -5.50
C ASN A 502 5.36 -43.44 -6.90
N ASN A 503 5.88 -42.73 -7.89
CA ASN A 503 6.00 -43.24 -9.26
C ASN A 503 6.85 -44.52 -9.31
N LYS A 504 7.97 -44.57 -8.56
CA LYS A 504 8.75 -45.80 -8.43
C LYS A 504 7.94 -46.95 -7.82
N THR A 505 7.13 -46.66 -6.81
CA THR A 505 6.30 -47.67 -6.15
C THR A 505 5.17 -48.17 -7.07
N GLU A 506 4.60 -47.28 -7.90
CA GLU A 506 3.62 -47.63 -8.93
C GLU A 506 4.24 -48.56 -9.98
N GLN A 507 5.44 -48.25 -10.48
CA GLN A 507 6.17 -49.11 -11.40
C GLN A 507 6.47 -50.50 -10.80
N GLU A 508 6.86 -50.55 -9.52
CA GLU A 508 7.05 -51.82 -8.81
C GLU A 508 5.75 -52.62 -8.67
N ASN A 509 4.62 -51.95 -8.43
CA ASN A 509 3.30 -52.59 -8.34
C ASN A 509 2.80 -53.11 -9.69
N GLU A 510 3.00 -52.36 -10.78
CA GLU A 510 2.67 -52.81 -12.14
C GLU A 510 3.44 -54.08 -12.52
N LEU A 511 4.75 -54.10 -12.20
CA LEU A 511 5.59 -55.28 -12.43
C LEU A 511 5.11 -56.49 -11.62
N LEU A 512 4.74 -56.29 -10.35
CA LEU A 512 4.19 -57.33 -9.50
C LEU A 512 2.84 -57.85 -10.02
N LEU A 513 1.99 -56.97 -10.56
CA LEU A 513 0.72 -57.35 -11.17
C LEU A 513 0.93 -58.25 -12.40
N LEU A 514 1.89 -57.89 -13.26
CA LEU A 514 2.27 -58.70 -14.42
C LEU A 514 2.80 -60.08 -14.00
N GLN A 515 3.66 -60.14 -12.98
CA GLN A 515 4.15 -61.40 -12.43
C GLN A 515 3.02 -62.25 -11.84
N LEU A 516 2.04 -61.63 -11.18
CA LEU A 516 0.87 -62.33 -10.63
C LEU A 516 0.02 -62.94 -11.75
N HIS A 517 -0.23 -62.19 -12.83
CA HIS A 517 -0.98 -62.68 -13.99
C HIS A 517 -0.29 -63.87 -14.65
N GLN A 518 1.04 -63.82 -14.82
CA GLN A 518 1.80 -64.94 -15.35
C GLN A 518 1.67 -66.20 -14.49
N VAL A 519 1.74 -66.06 -13.16
CA VAL A 519 1.57 -67.20 -12.24
C VAL A 519 0.14 -67.75 -12.29
N GLN A 520 -0.87 -66.89 -12.44
CA GLN A 520 -2.26 -67.33 -12.62
C GLN A 520 -2.44 -68.15 -13.90
N GLU A 521 -1.91 -67.68 -15.03
CA GLU A 521 -1.96 -68.42 -16.30
C GLU A 521 -1.28 -69.80 -16.21
N GLU A 522 -0.12 -69.88 -15.55
CA GLU A 522 0.57 -71.15 -15.32
C GLU A 522 -0.28 -72.11 -14.46
N LEU A 523 -0.91 -71.61 -13.40
CA LEU A 523 -1.78 -72.41 -12.54
C LEU A 523 -3.02 -72.90 -13.28
N GLU A 524 -3.65 -72.06 -14.11
CA GLU A 524 -4.79 -72.44 -14.94
C GLU A 524 -4.40 -73.51 -15.96
N TYR A 525 -3.23 -73.38 -16.59
CA TYR A 525 -2.69 -74.41 -17.48
C TYR A 525 -2.54 -75.77 -16.79
N TYR A 526 -1.90 -75.82 -15.61
CA TYR A 526 -1.74 -77.06 -14.87
C TYR A 526 -3.07 -77.63 -14.35
N PHE A 527 -4.00 -76.77 -13.95
CA PHE A 527 -5.33 -77.18 -13.52
C PHE A 527 -6.13 -77.84 -14.65
N ASN A 528 -6.12 -77.24 -15.84
CA ASN A 528 -6.78 -77.80 -17.02
C ASN A 528 -6.16 -79.15 -17.43
N LYS A 529 -4.83 -79.25 -17.41
CA LYS A 529 -4.12 -80.50 -17.67
C LYS A 529 -4.45 -81.60 -16.65
N TYR A 530 -4.60 -81.23 -15.38
CA TYR A 530 -5.04 -82.17 -14.34
C TYR A 530 -6.49 -82.64 -14.60
N LEU A 531 -7.40 -81.74 -14.96
CA LEU A 531 -8.79 -82.09 -15.29
C LEU A 531 -8.90 -83.00 -16.51
N GLU A 532 -8.09 -82.80 -17.54
CA GLU A 532 -7.98 -83.71 -18.68
C GLU A 532 -7.53 -85.10 -18.23
N ARG A 533 -6.49 -85.17 -17.39
CA ARG A 533 -6.00 -86.46 -16.87
C ARG A 533 -7.02 -87.19 -16.02
N VAL A 534 -7.81 -86.47 -15.23
CA VAL A 534 -8.91 -87.06 -14.45
C VAL A 534 -9.98 -87.62 -15.38
N ARG A 535 -10.36 -86.90 -16.45
CA ARG A 535 -11.31 -87.40 -17.46
C ARG A 535 -10.80 -88.66 -18.16
N GLU A 536 -9.53 -88.69 -18.56
CA GLU A 536 -8.91 -89.89 -19.16
C GLU A 536 -8.98 -91.10 -18.22
N LEU A 537 -8.69 -90.91 -16.94
CA LEU A 537 -8.74 -91.98 -15.93
C LEU A 537 -10.19 -92.44 -15.65
N GLU A 538 -11.15 -91.53 -15.68
CA GLU A 538 -12.58 -91.86 -15.56
C GLU A 538 -13.10 -92.63 -16.78
N GLU A 539 -12.65 -92.29 -17.99
CA GLU A 539 -12.96 -93.04 -19.21
C GLU A 539 -12.31 -94.43 -19.21
N GLN A 540 -11.06 -94.56 -18.75
CA GLN A 540 -10.38 -95.84 -18.58
C GLN A 540 -11.10 -96.72 -17.55
N ASN A 541 -11.51 -96.16 -16.41
CA ASN A 541 -12.28 -96.89 -15.40
C ASN A 541 -13.69 -97.26 -15.90
N LYS A 542 -14.36 -96.44 -16.70
CA LYS A 542 -15.65 -96.81 -17.33
C LYS A 542 -15.50 -97.94 -18.35
N ALA A 543 -14.39 -97.97 -19.09
CA ALA A 543 -14.08 -99.06 -20.00
C ALA A 543 -13.82 -100.37 -19.24
N GLU A 544 -13.09 -100.32 -18.13
CA GLU A 544 -12.80 -101.48 -17.26
C GLU A 544 -14.03 -101.95 -16.44
N PHE A 545 -14.94 -101.04 -16.05
CA PHE A 545 -16.13 -101.36 -15.25
C PHE A 545 -17.33 -101.87 -16.09
N SER A 546 -17.20 -101.96 -17.41
CA SER A 546 -18.23 -102.56 -18.30
C SER A 546 -18.09 -104.08 -18.47
N GLY A 547 -17.12 -104.72 -17.79
CA GLY A 547 -16.83 -106.14 -17.91
C GLY A 547 -16.58 -106.84 -16.57
N SER A 548 -17.52 -106.81 -15.62
CA SER A 548 -17.68 -107.84 -14.58
C SER A 548 -18.90 -107.57 -13.68
N GLU A 549 -20.00 -108.26 -13.95
CA GLU A 549 -20.99 -108.60 -12.92
C GLU A 549 -20.48 -109.79 -12.07
N GLU A 550 -21.00 -109.84 -10.85
CA GLU A 550 -21.05 -110.98 -9.90
C GLU A 550 -20.06 -111.03 -8.70
N GLN A 551 -20.68 -110.78 -7.53
CA GLN A 551 -20.55 -111.46 -6.23
C GLN A 551 -19.36 -111.17 -5.29
N GLY A 552 -19.70 -110.79 -4.04
CA GLY A 552 -18.85 -110.99 -2.85
C GLY A 552 -19.00 -109.93 -1.75
N GLU A 553 -19.61 -110.29 -0.63
CA GLU A 553 -19.86 -109.46 0.56
C GLU A 553 -18.62 -109.17 1.46
N SER A 554 -18.67 -107.98 2.08
CA SER A 554 -18.18 -107.58 3.43
C SER A 554 -16.69 -107.64 3.78
N GLU A 555 -16.07 -106.46 3.99
CA GLU A 555 -15.48 -106.12 5.31
C GLU A 555 -15.16 -104.62 5.49
N LYS A 556 -15.24 -104.17 6.75
CA LYS A 556 -15.18 -102.79 7.24
C LYS A 556 -13.78 -102.17 7.17
N SER A 557 -13.66 -100.94 6.68
CA SER A 557 -12.71 -99.94 7.24
C SER A 557 -13.10 -98.49 6.87
N LYS A 558 -13.22 -97.62 7.88
CA LYS A 558 -13.02 -96.15 7.77
C LYS A 558 -11.50 -95.92 7.88
N PRO A 559 -10.86 -94.85 7.33
CA PRO A 559 -11.25 -93.42 7.41
C PRO A 559 -10.99 -92.69 6.04
N ALA A 560 -11.11 -91.38 5.79
CA ALA A 560 -10.82 -90.19 6.59
C ALA A 560 -11.34 -88.90 5.89
N LYS A 561 -11.84 -87.97 6.72
CA LYS A 561 -11.59 -86.51 6.69
C LYS A 561 -11.78 -85.75 5.37
N THR A 562 -13.03 -85.48 5.03
CA THR A 562 -13.45 -84.25 4.34
C THR A 562 -13.37 -83.06 5.29
N SER A 563 -12.17 -82.48 5.51
CA SER A 563 -12.06 -81.20 6.25
C SER A 563 -10.73 -80.48 6.01
N LYS A 564 -10.43 -80.08 4.77
CA LYS A 564 -9.36 -79.10 4.47
C LYS A 564 -9.66 -78.21 3.25
N ILE A 565 -10.93 -77.84 3.06
CA ILE A 565 -11.32 -76.83 2.07
C ILE A 565 -12.02 -75.72 2.83
N THR A 566 -11.27 -74.84 3.51
CA THR A 566 -11.69 -73.47 3.94
C THR A 566 -10.60 -72.81 4.82
N THR A 567 -9.33 -72.83 4.43
CA THR A 567 -8.29 -72.02 5.11
C THR A 567 -7.23 -71.47 4.15
N PRO A 568 -7.64 -70.66 3.15
CA PRO A 568 -6.76 -69.57 2.74
C PRO A 568 -7.47 -68.22 2.49
N ILE A 569 -8.70 -68.00 2.97
CA ILE A 569 -9.42 -66.72 2.73
C ILE A 569 -9.20 -65.68 3.85
N ARG A 570 -8.63 -66.06 5.01
CA ARG A 570 -8.44 -65.13 6.14
C ARG A 570 -7.11 -64.36 6.16
N ALA A 571 -6.23 -64.60 5.18
CA ALA A 571 -4.88 -64.00 5.14
C ALA A 571 -4.76 -62.72 4.28
N LEU A 572 -5.81 -62.35 3.53
CA LEU A 572 -5.77 -61.22 2.58
C LEU A 572 -6.37 -59.91 3.10
N ALA A 573 -6.84 -59.86 4.36
CA ALA A 573 -7.39 -58.64 4.95
C ALA A 573 -6.42 -57.98 5.94
N LYS A 574 -5.50 -57.14 5.44
CA LYS A 574 -4.87 -56.06 6.24
C LYS A 574 -4.82 -54.78 5.39
N PRO A 575 -5.46 -53.67 5.81
CA PRO A 575 -5.39 -52.42 5.06
C PRO A 575 -4.08 -51.67 5.34
N PHE A 576 -3.74 -50.83 4.37
CA PHE A 576 -2.57 -49.95 4.22
C PHE A 576 -2.21 -49.14 5.49
N ARG A 577 -0.91 -49.04 5.84
CA ARG A 577 -0.42 -48.26 7.00
C ARG A 577 -0.02 -46.83 6.60
N LEU A 578 -0.77 -45.82 7.03
CA LEU A 578 -0.38 -44.39 6.99
C LEU A 578 0.89 -44.11 7.83
N SER A 579 1.72 -43.16 7.39
CA SER A 579 3.02 -42.82 8.01
C SER A 579 2.90 -42.31 9.45
N ASN A 580 3.80 -42.74 10.34
CA ASN A 580 3.79 -42.41 11.77
C ASN A 580 3.90 -40.90 12.08
N LYS A 581 4.46 -40.08 11.17
CA LYS A 581 4.60 -38.62 11.36
C LYS A 581 3.27 -37.89 11.18
N VAL A 582 2.47 -38.28 10.19
CA VAL A 582 1.15 -37.68 9.92
C VAL A 582 0.19 -37.97 11.07
N ARG A 583 0.17 -39.23 11.54
CA ARG A 583 -0.62 -39.62 12.73
C ARG A 583 -0.25 -38.83 13.98
N LYS A 584 1.03 -38.51 14.17
CA LYS A 584 1.49 -37.75 15.34
C LYS A 584 1.04 -36.28 15.28
N ARG A 585 1.11 -35.64 14.10
CA ARG A 585 0.68 -34.26 13.89
C ARG A 585 -0.83 -34.12 14.01
N GLU A 586 -1.58 -35.03 13.40
CA GLU A 586 -3.03 -35.05 13.49
C GLU A 586 -3.49 -35.26 14.95
N LYS A 587 -2.87 -36.21 15.67
CA LYS A 587 -3.15 -36.41 17.09
C LYS A 587 -2.86 -35.18 17.94
N MET A 588 -1.81 -34.42 17.62
CA MET A 588 -1.50 -33.15 18.31
C MET A 588 -2.58 -32.08 18.05
N LEU A 589 -3.05 -31.94 16.81
CA LEU A 589 -4.09 -30.97 16.45
C LEU A 589 -5.44 -31.34 17.06
N VAL A 590 -5.77 -32.63 17.08
CA VAL A 590 -6.96 -33.15 17.75
C VAL A 590 -6.92 -32.83 19.25
N ASN A 591 -5.78 -33.07 19.91
CA ASN A 591 -5.63 -32.72 21.32
C ASN A 591 -5.75 -31.21 21.55
N LEU A 592 -5.14 -30.38 20.69
CA LEU A 592 -5.24 -28.93 20.78
C LEU A 592 -6.70 -28.43 20.71
N LEU A 593 -7.50 -29.02 19.81
CA LEU A 593 -8.91 -28.71 19.66
C LEU A 593 -9.71 -29.14 20.90
N LYS A 594 -9.47 -30.36 21.43
CA LYS A 594 -10.13 -30.85 22.65
C LYS A 594 -9.82 -29.99 23.87
N ASP A 595 -8.55 -29.66 24.08
CA ASP A 595 -8.08 -28.95 25.26
C ASP A 595 -8.49 -27.48 25.26
N SER A 596 -8.85 -26.93 24.09
CA SER A 596 -9.25 -25.53 23.96
C SER A 596 -10.61 -25.18 24.57
N GLY A 597 -11.52 -26.16 24.71
CA GLY A 597 -12.91 -25.92 25.12
C GLY A 597 -13.74 -25.12 24.10
N LEU A 598 -13.23 -24.90 22.88
CA LEU A 598 -13.92 -24.25 21.76
C LEU A 598 -14.46 -25.26 20.72
N PHE A 599 -14.17 -26.54 20.91
CA PHE A 599 -14.82 -27.65 20.21
C PHE A 599 -15.72 -28.40 21.20
N ASP A 600 -17.00 -28.53 20.87
CA ASP A 600 -17.97 -29.28 21.69
C ASP A 600 -18.53 -30.45 20.87
N GLU A 601 -18.09 -31.65 21.22
CA GLU A 601 -18.42 -32.89 20.51
C GLU A 601 -19.93 -33.18 20.52
N SER A 602 -20.58 -32.99 21.67
CA SER A 602 -22.01 -33.25 21.85
C SER A 602 -22.87 -32.25 21.06
N TRP A 603 -22.45 -30.98 21.08
CA TRP A 603 -23.09 -29.92 20.31
C TRP A 603 -22.88 -30.13 18.81
N TYR A 604 -21.67 -30.50 18.39
CA TYR A 604 -21.34 -30.70 16.98
C TYR A 604 -22.16 -31.83 16.35
N LEU A 605 -22.27 -32.97 17.03
CA LEU A 605 -23.11 -34.09 16.58
C LEU A 605 -24.60 -33.75 16.59
N SER A 606 -25.07 -32.99 17.60
CA SER A 606 -26.46 -32.53 17.63
C SER A 606 -26.78 -31.51 16.52
N LYS A 607 -25.79 -30.73 16.09
CA LYS A 607 -25.93 -29.70 15.05
C LYS A 607 -25.77 -30.27 13.64
N TYR A 608 -24.98 -31.35 13.49
CA TYR A 608 -24.63 -32.00 12.24
C TYR A 608 -24.96 -33.51 12.29
N PRO A 609 -26.24 -33.89 12.05
CA PRO A 609 -26.70 -35.28 12.12
C PRO A 609 -26.03 -36.20 11.09
N ASP A 610 -25.61 -35.65 9.95
CA ASP A 610 -24.88 -36.36 8.89
C ASP A 610 -23.55 -36.94 9.39
N VAL A 611 -22.85 -36.21 10.27
CA VAL A 611 -21.61 -36.68 10.91
C VAL A 611 -21.91 -37.79 11.92
N ALA A 612 -23.05 -37.71 12.61
CA ALA A 612 -23.50 -38.72 13.56
C ALA A 612 -23.87 -40.03 12.85
N GLU A 613 -24.59 -39.94 11.73
CA GLU A 613 -25.00 -41.08 10.91
C GLU A 613 -23.81 -41.77 10.22
N ALA A 614 -22.81 -41.00 9.82
CA ALA A 614 -21.57 -41.53 9.23
C ALA A 614 -20.65 -42.24 10.25
N GLY A 615 -20.88 -42.07 11.56
CA GLY A 615 -20.07 -42.69 12.61
C GLY A 615 -18.62 -42.20 12.65
N ILE A 616 -18.34 -41.01 12.11
CA ILE A 616 -17.01 -40.41 12.06
C ILE A 616 -16.75 -39.64 13.37
N ASP A 617 -15.52 -39.69 13.91
CA ASP A 617 -15.15 -38.88 15.08
C ASP A 617 -15.35 -37.38 14.74
N PRO A 618 -16.23 -36.65 15.46
CA PRO A 618 -16.59 -35.27 15.16
C PRO A 618 -15.40 -34.33 15.05
N ILE A 619 -14.36 -34.55 15.86
CA ILE A 619 -13.21 -33.66 15.87
C ILE A 619 -12.29 -33.89 14.68
N HIS A 620 -12.19 -35.15 14.22
CA HIS A 620 -11.48 -35.48 13.01
C HIS A 620 -12.25 -34.97 11.79
N HIS A 621 -13.58 -35.07 11.82
CA HIS A 621 -14.43 -34.51 10.79
C HIS A 621 -14.22 -32.99 10.66
N TYR A 622 -14.31 -32.25 11.77
CA TYR A 622 -14.11 -30.82 11.75
C TYR A 622 -12.70 -30.40 11.29
N LEU A 623 -11.67 -31.12 11.76
CA LEU A 623 -10.29 -30.82 11.40
C LEU A 623 -10.01 -31.01 9.91
N ARG A 624 -10.62 -32.04 9.28
CA ARG A 624 -10.37 -32.42 7.88
C ARG A 624 -11.32 -31.79 6.88
N TYR A 625 -12.59 -31.61 7.24
CA TYR A 625 -13.66 -31.25 6.31
C TYR A 625 -14.55 -30.13 6.86
N GLY A 626 -14.95 -30.21 8.13
CA GLY A 626 -15.95 -29.28 8.68
C GLY A 626 -15.52 -27.81 8.67
N ALA A 627 -14.23 -27.51 8.81
CA ALA A 627 -13.73 -26.13 8.72
C ALA A 627 -13.83 -25.52 7.31
N SER A 628 -13.48 -26.28 6.26
CA SER A 628 -13.60 -25.83 4.87
C SER A 628 -15.06 -25.76 4.40
N GLU A 629 -15.92 -26.59 4.99
CA GLU A 629 -17.36 -26.56 4.78
C GLU A 629 -18.05 -25.41 5.56
N GLY A 630 -17.30 -24.57 6.27
CA GLY A 630 -17.85 -23.45 7.04
C GLY A 630 -18.66 -23.87 8.26
N ARG A 631 -18.54 -25.12 8.73
CA ARG A 631 -19.25 -25.61 9.93
C ARG A 631 -18.67 -24.98 11.18
N ASN A 632 -19.49 -24.80 12.21
CA ASN A 632 -19.05 -24.27 13.50
C ASN A 632 -18.61 -25.42 14.42
N PRO A 633 -17.47 -25.31 15.12
CA PRO A 633 -17.01 -26.35 16.05
C PRO A 633 -17.73 -26.34 17.40
N SER A 634 -18.33 -25.20 17.77
CA SER A 634 -19.17 -25.04 18.97
C SER A 634 -20.02 -23.78 18.83
N SER A 635 -20.90 -23.53 19.80
CA SER A 635 -21.66 -22.27 19.91
C SER A 635 -20.79 -21.03 20.21
N LYS A 636 -19.53 -21.23 20.63
CA LYS A 636 -18.62 -20.14 21.04
C LYS A 636 -17.71 -19.66 19.92
N PHE A 637 -17.65 -20.39 18.81
CA PHE A 637 -16.78 -20.10 17.68
C PHE A 637 -17.59 -20.14 16.38
N ASP A 638 -17.54 -19.04 15.65
CA ASP A 638 -18.25 -18.88 14.38
C ASP A 638 -17.23 -18.86 13.24
N THR A 639 -17.17 -19.98 12.51
CA THR A 639 -16.20 -20.20 11.43
C THR A 639 -16.41 -19.20 10.29
N ALA A 640 -17.66 -18.89 9.95
CA ALA A 640 -17.99 -17.96 8.86
C ALA A 640 -17.64 -16.52 9.24
N PHE A 641 -18.00 -16.09 10.45
CA PHE A 641 -17.61 -14.78 10.97
C PHE A 641 -16.08 -14.62 11.05
N TYR A 642 -15.39 -15.65 11.53
CA TYR A 642 -13.94 -15.62 11.68
C TYR A 642 -13.24 -15.50 10.32
N LEU A 643 -13.69 -16.22 9.30
CA LEU A 643 -13.16 -16.12 7.95
C LEU A 643 -13.48 -14.78 7.26
N ALA A 644 -14.70 -14.26 7.45
CA ALA A 644 -15.10 -12.96 6.88
C ALA A 644 -14.32 -11.79 7.48
N THR A 645 -14.03 -11.85 8.78
CA THR A 645 -13.26 -10.81 9.51
C THR A 645 -11.75 -10.94 9.24
N ASN A 646 -11.29 -12.10 8.78
CA ASN A 646 -9.87 -12.41 8.56
C ASN A 646 -9.63 -12.98 7.14
N PRO A 647 -9.65 -12.12 6.10
CA PRO A 647 -9.48 -12.54 4.70
C PRO A 647 -8.13 -13.22 4.41
N ASP A 648 -7.10 -12.90 5.19
CA ASP A 648 -5.77 -13.52 5.15
C ASP A 648 -5.83 -15.03 5.45
N ILE A 649 -6.72 -15.44 6.36
CA ILE A 649 -6.92 -16.85 6.73
C ILE A 649 -7.78 -17.57 5.70
N ALA A 650 -8.79 -16.88 5.15
CA ALA A 650 -9.64 -17.41 4.09
C ALA A 650 -8.83 -17.72 2.82
N GLN A 651 -7.93 -16.82 2.41
CA GLN A 651 -7.06 -17.04 1.24
C GLN A 651 -6.01 -18.13 1.44
N ALA A 652 -5.59 -18.39 2.68
CA ALA A 652 -4.58 -19.38 3.01
C ALA A 652 -5.14 -20.79 3.25
N GLU A 653 -6.47 -20.97 3.20
CA GLU A 653 -7.19 -22.23 3.47
C GLU A 653 -6.79 -22.90 4.80
N ILE A 654 -6.42 -22.09 5.80
CA ILE A 654 -6.02 -22.59 7.12
C ILE A 654 -7.27 -22.83 7.96
N ASN A 655 -7.32 -23.97 8.67
CA ASN A 655 -8.42 -24.27 9.60
C ASN A 655 -8.61 -23.12 10.61
N PRO A 656 -9.77 -22.43 10.62
CA PRO A 656 -9.97 -21.19 11.36
C PRO A 656 -9.81 -21.33 12.87
N LEU A 657 -10.33 -22.43 13.45
CA LEU A 657 -10.19 -22.68 14.88
C LEU A 657 -8.74 -23.01 15.25
N VAL A 658 -8.02 -23.77 14.42
CA VAL A 658 -6.59 -24.03 14.64
C VAL A 658 -5.77 -22.75 14.57
N HIS A 659 -6.07 -21.86 13.62
CA HIS A 659 -5.41 -20.55 13.54
C HIS A 659 -5.71 -19.70 14.77
N TYR A 660 -6.98 -19.61 15.16
CA TYR A 660 -7.39 -18.84 16.33
C TYR A 660 -6.67 -19.30 17.60
N LEU A 661 -6.56 -20.61 17.81
CA LEU A 661 -5.90 -21.19 18.98
C LEU A 661 -4.39 -21.00 19.00
N ARG A 662 -3.74 -20.89 17.84
CA ARG A 662 -2.29 -20.79 17.75
C ARG A 662 -1.78 -19.35 17.67
N TYR A 663 -2.57 -18.44 17.12
CA TYR A 663 -2.16 -17.07 16.83
C TYR A 663 -3.28 -16.07 17.09
N GLY A 664 -4.50 -16.35 16.60
CA GLY A 664 -5.58 -15.36 16.60
C GLY A 664 -5.99 -14.87 17.99
N LYS A 665 -5.90 -15.72 19.02
CA LYS A 665 -6.17 -15.32 20.41
C LYS A 665 -5.16 -14.31 20.94
N ASP A 666 -3.88 -14.48 20.63
CA ASP A 666 -2.79 -13.59 21.08
C ASP A 666 -2.75 -12.30 20.24
N GLU A 667 -3.21 -12.37 18.99
CA GLU A 667 -3.40 -11.23 18.09
C GLU A 667 -4.67 -10.41 18.39
N GLY A 668 -5.47 -10.81 19.40
CA GLY A 668 -6.69 -10.09 19.80
C GLY A 668 -7.86 -10.25 18.82
N ARG A 669 -7.83 -11.24 17.92
CA ARG A 669 -8.93 -11.52 16.98
C ARG A 669 -10.15 -12.07 17.74
N LEU A 670 -11.36 -11.79 17.26
CA LEU A 670 -12.59 -12.26 17.90
C LEU A 670 -13.05 -13.61 17.32
N PRO A 671 -13.39 -14.61 18.15
CA PRO A 671 -13.79 -15.94 17.69
C PRO A 671 -15.24 -16.05 17.21
N SER A 672 -16.11 -15.10 17.58
CA SER A 672 -17.52 -15.08 17.19
C SER A 672 -18.13 -13.68 17.33
N ASN A 673 -19.27 -13.47 16.67
CA ASN A 673 -20.00 -12.19 16.66
C ASN A 673 -20.75 -11.89 17.98
N GLN A 674 -20.77 -12.82 18.95
CA GLN A 674 -21.55 -12.69 20.19
C GLN A 674 -20.94 -11.71 21.22
N GLY A 675 -19.80 -11.07 20.92
CA GLY A 675 -19.16 -10.06 21.78
C GLY A 675 -19.27 -8.61 21.30
N VAL A 676 -19.88 -8.35 20.15
CA VAL A 676 -19.82 -7.02 19.48
C VAL A 676 -20.90 -6.04 19.98
N THR A 677 -21.80 -6.45 20.88
CA THR A 677 -22.91 -5.59 21.34
C THR A 677 -22.57 -4.61 22.47
N ALA A 678 -21.31 -4.50 22.92
CA ALA A 678 -20.98 -3.68 24.10
C ALA A 678 -20.18 -2.39 23.83
N TRP A 679 -19.60 -2.18 22.65
CA TRP A 679 -18.75 -0.99 22.40
C TRP A 679 -18.92 -0.47 20.97
N MET A 680 -19.96 0.31 20.74
CA MET A 680 -19.97 1.37 19.73
C MET A 680 -20.61 2.61 20.37
N PRO A 681 -19.92 3.78 20.42
CA PRO A 681 -20.51 5.06 20.81
C PRO A 681 -21.65 5.49 19.89
#